data_AF-A0A4Q5HUI9-F1
#
_entry.id   AF-A0A4Q5HUI9-F1
#
_cell.length_a   1.000
_cell.length_b   1.000
_cell.length_c   1.000
_cell.angle_alpha   90.00
_cell.angle_beta   90.00
_cell.angle_gamma   90.00
#
_symmetry.space_group_name_H-M   'P 1'
#
loop_
_entity.id
_entity.type
_entity.pdbx_description
1 polymer ?
#
loop_
_entity_poly.entity_id
_entity_poly.type
_entity_poly.pdbx_seq_one_letter_code
_entity_poly.pdbx_strand_id
1 'polypeptide(L)'
;MKNTFKKVFIGFMAFAMVTGSFAQQRAHKKDNESYPKEWKQIARMEQGSFFLTDEARRIAENVLAFQRCTGGWPKNIDMARRMNDKELAKVIKDKSRCDDSTIDNNATTAQMIFLARLYRQTKDIRYRDAFLQGVEYLLSGQYENGGWPQFWPSPRGYQIHITFNDDAIVNTLNMIRDMMNYKAPYEDDLIDKALCVRLEKAFNKGIECILATQIIKDGEPSVWCQQNDRETLKPAPARAYELPSYCSAESAGIVRLLMELPSPDARVKRAVHGAMKWFDRYKLTGLKCERIVLANGERDTRLVEDPQARPIWARYYDLKYCEPYVCDRDGLPRRHLEEIGTERRNGYSWYNSRPAELFAIYNAWADKYDPKHKVAISLATKGANENGLIEMYRRPMAERTAFDVVVKPGESIQAAIEKAPEIPTVPFKILLLNGTYHQKVIIDRPNIVLVGENRDSTRIVLAETAQTRTITEYHGRPVGNGVIVLQEGADDCVISGLTVYNNYGTAVENTTTHQMAIFGRATRTIIINSNVWADGNDALSLWAPGSNGMYYHADLYLRCPGVDFLCPRGWCYATRCHFYGDSRAMIWHDGRGDKNKKLVITNSSFDAKTPTLLGRYHHDSQFYLIKCKMSKNVLDGNIHYAYSDKVLDPCPWGLRTYYYGCTREGGHSGWLNDNLKEAENAPEFYGVTAKWTFNGKWDPEQRIRDLWNVLAY
;
A
#
# COMPACT_ATOMS: atom_id res chain seq x y z
N MET A 1 52.73 73.23 -18.54
CA MET A 1 52.58 74.27 -17.50
C MET A 1 51.79 73.67 -16.34
N LYS A 2 52.44 73.55 -15.17
CA LYS A 2 51.91 73.41 -13.79
C LYS A 2 50.98 72.21 -13.47
N ASN A 3 51.44 71.21 -12.69
CA ASN A 3 51.45 71.14 -11.21
C ASN A 3 50.03 70.91 -10.62
N THR A 4 49.72 70.01 -9.68
CA THR A 4 50.51 69.15 -8.75
C THR A 4 49.52 68.34 -7.87
N PHE A 5 49.85 67.07 -7.54
CA PHE A 5 49.77 66.39 -6.20
C PHE A 5 48.36 66.09 -5.60
N LYS A 6 48.05 64.96 -4.91
CA LYS A 6 48.84 64.06 -4.02
C LYS A 6 48.07 62.75 -3.68
N LYS A 7 48.80 61.62 -3.59
CA LYS A 7 48.77 60.55 -2.54
C LYS A 7 47.54 59.60 -2.46
N VAL A 8 47.61 58.30 -2.15
CA VAL A 8 48.64 57.39 -1.61
C VAL A 8 48.30 55.92 -1.98
N PHE A 9 49.35 55.14 -2.24
CA PHE A 9 49.48 53.67 -2.20
C PHE A 9 48.60 52.93 -1.18
N ILE A 10 47.77 51.97 -1.61
CA ILE A 10 47.67 50.58 -1.10
C ILE A 10 47.00 49.75 -2.21
N GLY A 11 47.76 48.92 -2.93
CA GLY A 11 47.18 48.13 -4.01
C GLY A 11 48.10 47.05 -4.50
N PHE A 12 48.48 46.09 -3.65
CA PHE A 12 49.10 44.85 -4.15
C PHE A 12 48.92 43.60 -3.26
N MET A 13 48.01 43.60 -2.28
CA MET A 13 47.77 42.44 -1.40
C MET A 13 46.32 41.95 -1.32
N ALA A 14 45.40 42.49 -2.14
CA ALA A 14 43.98 42.10 -2.11
C ALA A 14 43.53 41.25 -3.32
N PHE A 15 44.36 41.08 -4.35
CA PHE A 15 43.93 40.40 -5.59
C PHE A 15 44.16 38.87 -5.59
N ALA A 16 44.89 38.33 -4.60
CA ALA A 16 45.15 36.88 -4.50
C ALA A 16 44.16 36.12 -3.60
N MET A 17 43.37 36.80 -2.75
CA MET A 17 42.37 36.12 -1.89
C MET A 17 40.94 36.17 -2.45
N VAL A 18 40.64 37.03 -3.42
CA VAL A 18 39.28 37.14 -3.98
C VAL A 18 39.04 36.12 -5.10
N THR A 19 40.08 35.65 -5.79
CA THR A 19 39.95 34.60 -6.82
C THR A 19 39.71 33.20 -6.23
N GLY A 20 40.18 32.93 -5.01
CA GLY A 20 39.91 31.68 -4.28
C GLY A 20 38.46 31.51 -3.86
N SER A 21 37.86 32.54 -3.23
CA SER A 21 36.50 32.45 -2.69
C SER A 21 35.40 32.37 -3.76
N PHE A 22 35.57 33.00 -4.92
CA PHE A 22 34.60 32.88 -6.03
C PHE A 22 34.73 31.55 -6.79
N ALA A 23 35.92 30.96 -6.87
CA ALA A 23 36.11 29.61 -7.42
C ALA A 23 35.54 28.54 -6.47
N GLN A 24 35.69 28.72 -5.16
CA GLN A 24 35.16 27.81 -4.14
C GLN A 24 33.63 27.91 -4.00
N GLN A 25 33.05 29.12 -4.13
CA GLN A 25 31.57 29.29 -4.21
C GLN A 25 30.98 28.80 -5.54
N ARG A 26 31.67 28.92 -6.68
CA ARG A 26 31.22 28.31 -7.95
C ARG A 26 31.37 26.79 -7.99
N ALA A 27 32.39 26.23 -7.32
CA ALA A 27 32.53 24.80 -7.13
C ALA A 27 31.37 24.27 -6.25
N HIS A 28 31.10 24.92 -5.12
CA HIS A 28 29.97 24.57 -4.24
C HIS A 28 28.59 24.73 -4.90
N LYS A 29 28.42 25.60 -5.89
CA LYS A 29 27.14 25.74 -6.62
C LYS A 29 26.88 24.61 -7.62
N LYS A 30 27.92 23.91 -8.08
CA LYS A 30 27.79 22.68 -8.91
C LYS A 30 27.57 21.43 -8.06
N ASP A 31 27.87 21.49 -6.77
CA ASP A 31 27.62 20.42 -5.80
C ASP A 31 26.14 20.38 -5.41
N ASN A 32 25.27 20.05 -6.37
CA ASN A 32 23.88 19.59 -6.20
C ASN A 32 23.07 19.62 -7.51
N GLU A 33 23.65 20.02 -8.64
CA GLU A 33 22.96 19.93 -9.94
C GLU A 33 22.87 18.45 -10.39
N SER A 34 21.65 17.96 -10.60
CA SER A 34 21.43 16.67 -11.25
C SER A 34 21.79 16.79 -12.73
N TYR A 35 22.38 15.75 -13.31
CA TYR A 35 22.47 15.64 -14.76
C TYR A 35 21.05 15.73 -15.36
N PRO A 36 20.83 16.32 -16.55
CA PRO A 36 19.49 16.54 -17.11
C PRO A 36 18.69 15.26 -17.40
N LYS A 37 19.28 14.08 -17.19
CA LYS A 37 18.64 12.77 -17.34
C LYS A 37 18.78 11.98 -16.05
N GLU A 38 17.74 11.23 -15.68
CA GLU A 38 17.77 10.36 -14.50
C GLU A 38 18.76 9.20 -14.69
N TRP A 39 19.32 8.69 -13.59
CA TRP A 39 20.21 7.51 -13.59
C TRP A 39 19.70 6.36 -14.47
N LYS A 40 18.41 6.02 -14.42
CA LYS A 40 17.81 4.95 -15.22
C LYS A 40 17.97 5.16 -16.73
N GLN A 41 17.93 6.41 -17.19
CA GLN A 41 18.11 6.77 -18.58
C GLN A 41 19.59 6.73 -18.97
N ILE A 42 20.46 7.20 -18.09
CA ILE A 42 21.93 7.21 -18.30
C ILE A 42 22.47 5.79 -18.38
N ALA A 43 22.08 4.92 -17.44
CA ALA A 43 22.50 3.52 -17.42
C ALA A 43 22.13 2.76 -18.71
N ARG A 44 21.10 3.22 -19.42
CA ARG A 44 20.64 2.66 -20.69
C ARG A 44 21.17 3.38 -21.93
N MET A 45 22.00 4.41 -21.82
CA MET A 45 22.59 5.11 -22.97
C MET A 45 23.48 4.18 -23.80
N GLU A 46 23.28 4.18 -25.12
CA GLU A 46 24.06 3.35 -26.06
C GLU A 46 25.10 4.13 -26.86
N GLN A 47 25.05 5.45 -26.81
CA GLN A 47 25.96 6.31 -27.58
C GLN A 47 27.38 6.21 -27.03
N GLY A 48 28.28 5.56 -27.78
CA GLY A 48 29.67 5.35 -27.37
C GLY A 48 30.41 6.64 -26.98
N SER A 49 30.11 7.76 -27.65
CA SER A 49 30.71 9.07 -27.36
C SER A 49 30.46 9.56 -25.94
N PHE A 50 29.31 9.23 -25.33
CA PHE A 50 29.01 9.60 -23.95
C PHE A 50 29.98 8.93 -22.97
N PHE A 51 30.31 7.66 -23.17
CA PHE A 51 31.17 6.87 -22.28
C PHE A 51 32.65 7.29 -22.31
N LEU A 52 33.04 8.17 -23.24
CA LEU A 52 34.36 8.78 -23.29
C LEU A 52 34.43 10.13 -22.55
N THR A 53 33.30 10.65 -22.05
CA THR A 53 33.25 11.95 -21.37
C THR A 53 33.71 11.88 -19.92
N ASP A 54 34.22 13.00 -19.40
CA ASP A 54 34.56 13.15 -17.98
C ASP A 54 33.34 12.97 -17.07
N GLU A 55 32.16 13.33 -17.57
CA GLU A 55 30.92 13.15 -16.84
C GLU A 55 30.55 11.66 -16.69
N ALA A 56 30.71 10.86 -17.75
CA ALA A 56 30.52 9.41 -17.64
C ALA A 56 31.54 8.79 -16.67
N ARG A 57 32.80 9.23 -16.70
CA ARG A 57 33.83 8.79 -15.73
C ARG A 57 33.43 9.16 -14.29
N ARG A 58 32.97 10.39 -14.05
CA ARG A 58 32.50 10.82 -12.72
C ARG A 58 31.32 9.97 -12.22
N ILE A 59 30.35 9.69 -13.09
CA ILE A 59 29.22 8.82 -12.75
C ILE A 59 29.72 7.40 -12.45
N ALA A 60 30.71 6.91 -13.19
CA ALA A 60 31.32 5.61 -12.93
C ALA A 60 31.94 5.52 -11.53
N GLU A 61 32.64 6.56 -11.07
CA GLU A 61 33.20 6.59 -9.71
C GLU A 61 32.11 6.47 -8.64
N ASN A 62 30.95 7.11 -8.85
CA ASN A 62 29.79 6.91 -7.98
C ASN A 62 29.30 5.45 -8.04
N VAL A 63 29.13 4.88 -9.23
CA VAL A 63 28.67 3.48 -9.40
C VAL A 63 29.61 2.51 -8.68
N LEU A 64 30.93 2.69 -8.83
CA LEU A 64 31.95 1.90 -8.12
C LEU A 64 31.93 2.13 -6.60
N ALA A 65 31.63 3.34 -6.14
CA ALA A 65 31.51 3.64 -4.72
C ALA A 65 30.29 2.93 -4.08
N PHE A 66 29.18 2.82 -4.81
CA PHE A 66 27.95 2.20 -4.32
C PHE A 66 27.96 0.65 -4.38
N GLN A 67 28.90 0.02 -5.08
CA GLN A 67 29.00 -1.44 -5.10
C GLN A 67 29.32 -1.97 -3.70
N ARG A 68 28.54 -2.95 -3.24
CA ARG A 68 28.73 -3.60 -1.94
C ARG A 68 29.74 -4.73 -2.02
N CYS A 69 30.22 -5.19 -0.87
CA CYS A 69 31.11 -6.34 -0.74
C CYS A 69 30.49 -7.66 -1.24
N THR A 70 29.17 -7.70 -1.43
CA THR A 70 28.45 -8.80 -2.07
C THR A 70 28.64 -8.84 -3.59
N GLY A 71 29.17 -7.77 -4.19
CA GLY A 71 29.24 -7.54 -5.64
C GLY A 71 27.99 -6.86 -6.23
N GLY A 72 26.87 -6.82 -5.50
CA GLY A 72 25.62 -6.20 -5.95
C GLY A 72 25.47 -4.73 -5.56
N TRP A 73 24.38 -4.09 -6.02
CA TRP A 73 24.09 -2.68 -5.74
C TRP A 73 22.76 -2.46 -5.01
N PRO A 74 22.67 -1.39 -4.20
CA PRO A 74 21.40 -0.89 -3.69
C PRO A 74 20.53 -0.26 -4.80
N LYS A 75 19.22 -0.18 -4.54
CA LYS A 75 18.22 0.40 -5.47
C LYS A 75 17.85 1.84 -5.13
N ASN A 76 17.15 2.49 -6.07
CA ASN A 76 16.53 3.81 -5.91
C ASN A 76 17.52 4.93 -5.55
N ILE A 77 18.76 4.83 -6.02
CA ILE A 77 19.79 5.85 -5.85
C ILE A 77 20.05 6.50 -7.21
N ASP A 78 19.99 7.83 -7.25
CA ASP A 78 20.46 8.59 -8.40
C ASP A 78 21.99 8.67 -8.37
N MET A 79 22.64 7.66 -8.96
CA MET A 79 24.10 7.59 -9.05
C MET A 79 24.69 8.63 -10.01
N ALA A 80 23.84 9.32 -10.79
CA ALA A 80 24.27 10.44 -11.61
C ALA A 80 24.40 11.75 -10.83
N ARG A 81 23.83 11.86 -9.61
CA ARG A 81 24.00 13.07 -8.78
C ARG A 81 25.45 13.21 -8.30
N ARG A 82 25.95 14.44 -8.22
CA ARG A 82 27.23 14.73 -7.55
C ARG A 82 27.08 14.55 -6.04
N MET A 83 28.03 13.85 -5.44
CA MET A 83 28.13 13.68 -3.98
C MET A 83 29.20 14.62 -3.44
N ASN A 84 28.95 15.26 -2.30
CA ASN A 84 30.01 15.93 -1.54
C ASN A 84 30.86 14.91 -0.75
N ASP A 85 32.00 15.36 -0.21
CA ASP A 85 32.96 14.48 0.48
C ASP A 85 32.35 13.72 1.66
N LYS A 86 31.43 14.34 2.40
CA LYS A 86 30.75 13.72 3.54
C LYS A 86 29.80 12.62 3.09
N GLU A 87 29.07 12.84 2.00
CA GLU A 87 28.21 11.83 1.38
C GLU A 87 29.03 10.66 0.84
N LEU A 88 30.11 10.95 0.11
CA LEU A 88 31.00 9.93 -0.42
C LEU A 88 31.62 9.08 0.71
N ALA A 89 32.12 9.71 1.77
CA ALA A 89 32.67 9.00 2.93
C ALA A 89 31.64 8.05 3.56
N LYS A 90 30.37 8.45 3.63
CA LYS A 90 29.28 7.59 4.11
C LYS A 90 29.06 6.39 3.17
N VAL A 91 29.01 6.63 1.85
CA VAL A 91 28.83 5.56 0.85
C VAL A 91 29.98 4.56 0.89
N ILE A 92 31.22 5.04 1.04
CA ILE A 92 32.40 4.17 1.19
C ILE A 92 32.32 3.34 2.45
N LYS A 93 31.87 3.91 3.58
CA LYS A 93 31.65 3.16 4.82
C LYS A 93 30.61 2.05 4.66
N ASP A 94 29.60 2.26 3.82
CA ASP A 94 28.54 1.29 3.55
C ASP A 94 28.97 0.15 2.61
N LYS A 95 30.20 0.15 2.06
CA LYS A 95 30.67 -0.92 1.16
C LYS A 95 30.64 -2.31 1.79
N SER A 96 30.81 -2.44 3.10
CA SER A 96 30.77 -3.73 3.80
C SER A 96 29.36 -4.27 4.07
N ARG A 97 28.30 -3.56 3.67
CA ARG A 97 26.93 -4.01 3.88
C ARG A 97 26.57 -5.23 3.02
N CYS A 98 25.75 -6.10 3.59
CA CYS A 98 25.26 -7.34 2.96
C CYS A 98 23.73 -7.46 2.95
N ASP A 99 23.01 -6.38 3.29
CA ASP A 99 21.56 -6.41 3.54
C ASP A 99 20.75 -5.49 2.59
N ASP A 100 21.39 -4.81 1.64
CA ASP A 100 20.75 -3.88 0.71
C ASP A 100 21.06 -4.11 -0.79
N SER A 101 21.87 -5.10 -1.15
CA SER A 101 22.05 -5.50 -2.55
C SER A 101 20.81 -6.20 -3.09
N THR A 102 20.40 -5.85 -4.31
CA THR A 102 19.12 -6.30 -4.87
C THR A 102 19.12 -6.30 -6.40
N ILE A 103 18.20 -7.09 -6.97
CA ILE A 103 17.84 -7.09 -8.40
C ILE A 103 16.53 -6.32 -8.68
N ASP A 104 15.89 -5.76 -7.65
CA ASP A 104 14.65 -4.99 -7.76
C ASP A 104 14.87 -3.64 -8.45
N ASN A 105 13.85 -3.12 -9.14
CA ASN A 105 13.90 -1.80 -9.80
C ASN A 105 15.08 -1.61 -10.78
N ASN A 106 15.58 -2.68 -11.41
CA ASN A 106 16.78 -2.72 -12.27
C ASN A 106 18.11 -2.50 -11.52
N ALA A 107 18.12 -2.58 -10.18
CA ALA A 107 19.37 -2.52 -9.44
C ALA A 107 20.26 -3.72 -9.79
N THR A 108 21.56 -3.52 -9.65
CA THR A 108 22.63 -4.43 -10.10
C THR A 108 22.73 -4.55 -11.62
N THR A 109 21.66 -4.90 -12.32
CA THR A 109 21.68 -5.08 -13.78
C THR A 109 21.96 -3.77 -14.54
N ALA A 110 21.35 -2.64 -14.15
CA ALA A 110 21.61 -1.35 -14.77
C ALA A 110 23.07 -0.89 -14.57
N GLN A 111 23.62 -1.09 -13.37
CA GLN A 111 25.00 -0.76 -13.04
C GLN A 111 25.98 -1.62 -13.85
N MET A 112 25.71 -2.93 -13.96
CA MET A 112 26.53 -3.84 -14.76
C MET A 112 26.55 -3.45 -16.25
N ILE A 113 25.41 -3.11 -16.86
CA ILE A 113 25.35 -2.64 -18.26
C ILE A 113 26.22 -1.39 -18.43
N PHE A 114 26.10 -0.43 -17.50
CA PHE A 114 26.85 0.82 -17.54
C PHE A 114 28.36 0.60 -17.45
N LEU A 115 28.82 -0.25 -16.53
CA LEU A 115 30.23 -0.60 -16.36
C LEU A 115 30.79 -1.37 -17.55
N ALA A 116 30.04 -2.30 -18.12
CA ALA A 116 30.45 -3.02 -19.33
C ALA A 116 30.63 -2.07 -20.52
N ARG A 117 29.71 -1.11 -20.71
CA ARG A 117 29.83 -0.08 -21.76
C ARG A 117 31.05 0.83 -21.55
N LEU A 118 31.33 1.23 -20.30
CA LEU A 118 32.53 1.99 -19.97
C LEU A 118 33.80 1.19 -20.26
N TYR A 119 33.88 -0.06 -19.77
CA TYR A 119 35.03 -0.91 -19.99
C TYR A 119 35.33 -1.09 -21.48
N ARG A 120 34.30 -1.32 -22.29
CA ARG A 120 34.45 -1.42 -23.75
C ARG A 120 35.14 -0.20 -24.36
N GLN A 121 34.82 1.01 -23.89
CA GLN A 121 35.34 2.26 -24.45
C GLN A 121 36.68 2.69 -23.85
N THR A 122 36.92 2.41 -22.56
CA THR A 122 38.08 2.94 -21.82
C THR A 122 39.15 1.90 -21.51
N LYS A 123 38.78 0.62 -21.48
CA LYS A 123 39.62 -0.50 -21.03
C LYS A 123 40.14 -0.36 -19.59
N ASP A 124 39.49 0.47 -18.76
CA ASP A 124 39.81 0.57 -17.34
C ASP A 124 39.34 -0.69 -16.60
N ILE A 125 40.30 -1.49 -16.14
CA ILE A 125 40.08 -2.79 -15.50
C ILE A 125 39.20 -2.70 -14.26
N ARG A 126 39.11 -1.55 -13.59
CA ARG A 126 38.23 -1.38 -12.42
C ARG A 126 36.77 -1.61 -12.78
N TYR A 127 36.35 -1.22 -13.98
CA TYR A 127 34.98 -1.42 -14.46
C TYR A 127 34.72 -2.89 -14.81
N ARG A 128 35.70 -3.58 -15.40
CA ARG A 128 35.64 -5.02 -15.64
C ARG A 128 35.52 -5.80 -14.33
N ASP A 129 36.38 -5.51 -13.37
CA ASP A 129 36.43 -6.24 -12.11
C ASP A 129 35.16 -6.02 -11.28
N ALA A 130 34.61 -4.79 -11.29
CA ALA A 130 33.32 -4.49 -10.68
C ALA A 130 32.16 -5.19 -11.39
N PHE A 131 32.16 -5.23 -12.73
CA PHE A 131 31.18 -5.98 -13.51
C PHE A 131 31.21 -7.48 -13.16
N LEU A 132 32.40 -8.10 -13.11
CA LEU A 132 32.57 -9.51 -12.77
C LEU A 132 32.10 -9.83 -11.35
N GLN A 133 32.35 -8.95 -10.38
CA GLN A 133 31.76 -9.07 -9.04
C GLN A 133 30.22 -9.02 -9.07
N GLY A 134 29.63 -8.21 -9.95
CA GLY A 134 28.20 -8.22 -10.21
C GLY A 134 27.70 -9.55 -10.78
N VAL A 135 28.47 -10.17 -11.69
CA VAL A 135 28.14 -11.51 -12.22
C VAL A 135 28.17 -12.55 -11.10
N GLU A 136 29.19 -12.53 -10.23
CA GLU A 136 29.27 -13.43 -9.08
C GLU A 136 28.13 -13.21 -8.07
N TYR A 137 27.72 -11.96 -7.86
CA TYR A 137 26.52 -11.66 -7.07
C TYR A 137 25.26 -12.33 -7.65
N LEU A 138 25.04 -12.21 -8.96
CA LEU A 138 23.89 -12.84 -9.62
C LEU A 138 23.97 -14.37 -9.53
N LEU A 139 25.13 -14.98 -9.79
CA LEU A 139 25.30 -16.43 -9.75
C LEU A 139 25.16 -17.00 -8.33
N SER A 140 25.72 -16.32 -7.32
CA SER A 140 25.63 -16.77 -5.92
C SER A 140 24.23 -16.61 -5.32
N GLY A 141 23.43 -15.68 -5.84
CA GLY A 141 22.05 -15.47 -5.40
C GLY A 141 21.03 -16.43 -6.00
N GLN A 142 21.42 -17.31 -6.93
CA GLN A 142 20.49 -18.27 -7.53
C GLN A 142 20.21 -19.43 -6.57
N TYR A 143 18.93 -19.68 -6.29
CA TYR A 143 18.50 -20.84 -5.53
C TYR A 143 18.75 -22.16 -6.28
N GLU A 144 18.74 -23.28 -5.56
CA GLU A 144 18.96 -24.60 -6.16
C GLU A 144 17.95 -24.93 -7.26
N ASN A 145 16.69 -24.50 -7.07
CA ASN A 145 15.58 -24.62 -8.01
C ASN A 145 15.63 -23.63 -9.18
N GLY A 146 16.64 -22.75 -9.22
CA GLY A 146 16.88 -21.82 -10.33
C GLY A 146 16.28 -20.43 -10.19
N GLY A 147 15.47 -20.16 -9.15
CA GLY A 147 14.91 -18.84 -8.90
C GLY A 147 15.90 -17.88 -8.22
N TRP A 148 15.51 -16.61 -8.09
CA TRP A 148 16.28 -15.60 -7.35
C TRP A 148 15.41 -14.86 -6.32
N PRO A 149 15.96 -14.54 -5.13
CA PRO A 149 15.33 -13.62 -4.21
C PRO A 149 15.34 -12.18 -4.73
N GLN A 150 14.52 -11.32 -4.13
CA GLN A 150 14.57 -9.88 -4.39
C GLN A 150 15.88 -9.26 -3.86
N PHE A 151 16.34 -9.68 -2.69
CA PHE A 151 17.57 -9.21 -2.03
C PHE A 151 18.46 -10.39 -1.64
N TRP A 152 19.78 -10.21 -1.71
CA TRP A 152 20.76 -11.26 -1.39
C TRP A 152 22.01 -10.64 -0.75
N PRO A 153 22.67 -11.28 0.25
CA PRO A 153 22.39 -12.60 0.86
C PRO A 153 21.46 -12.61 2.08
N SER A 154 21.03 -11.45 2.57
CA SER A 154 20.23 -11.36 3.82
C SER A 154 18.79 -10.88 3.58
N PRO A 155 17.96 -11.62 2.82
CA PRO A 155 16.58 -11.21 2.58
C PRO A 155 15.73 -11.24 3.86
N ARG A 156 14.77 -10.32 3.95
CA ARG A 156 13.80 -10.24 5.06
C ARG A 156 12.36 -10.26 4.54
N GLY A 157 11.48 -10.92 5.27
CA GLY A 157 10.06 -11.04 4.89
C GLY A 157 9.91 -11.62 3.48
N TYR A 158 9.09 -10.97 2.64
CA TYR A 158 8.82 -11.43 1.27
C TYR A 158 10.05 -11.41 0.34
N GLN A 159 11.15 -10.74 0.71
CA GLN A 159 12.33 -10.61 -0.15
C GLN A 159 13.00 -11.96 -0.47
N ILE A 160 12.67 -13.00 0.30
CA ILE A 160 13.18 -14.37 0.15
C ILE A 160 12.49 -15.15 -0.98
N HIS A 161 11.34 -14.67 -1.47
CA HIS A 161 10.58 -15.34 -2.51
C HIS A 161 11.25 -15.21 -3.88
N ILE A 162 10.98 -16.17 -4.76
CA ILE A 162 11.33 -16.10 -6.19
C ILE A 162 10.64 -14.87 -6.77
N THR A 163 11.41 -13.90 -7.26
CA THR A 163 10.89 -12.56 -7.56
C THR A 163 10.87 -12.25 -9.05
N PHE A 164 9.66 -12.25 -9.65
CA PHE A 164 9.43 -11.73 -11.00
C PHE A 164 9.03 -10.25 -11.02
N ASN A 165 8.59 -9.70 -9.89
CA ASN A 165 8.24 -8.29 -9.72
C ASN A 165 9.29 -7.34 -10.34
N ASP A 166 8.81 -6.31 -11.02
CA ASP A 166 9.64 -5.30 -11.70
C ASP A 166 10.66 -5.93 -12.68
N ASP A 167 10.26 -7.04 -13.32
CA ASP A 167 11.06 -7.86 -14.23
C ASP A 167 12.39 -8.37 -13.62
N ALA A 168 12.50 -8.50 -12.29
CA ALA A 168 13.79 -8.78 -11.64
C ALA A 168 14.51 -10.02 -12.22
N ILE A 169 13.89 -11.20 -12.18
CA ILE A 169 14.46 -12.42 -12.80
C ILE A 169 14.55 -12.30 -14.33
N VAL A 170 13.57 -11.67 -14.99
CA VAL A 170 13.56 -11.53 -16.46
C VAL A 170 14.76 -10.72 -16.94
N ASN A 171 15.08 -9.61 -16.28
CA ASN A 171 16.24 -8.77 -16.57
C ASN A 171 17.55 -9.50 -16.30
N THR A 172 17.63 -10.25 -15.20
CA THR A 172 18.79 -11.11 -14.90
C THR A 172 19.01 -12.14 -16.01
N LEU A 173 17.95 -12.84 -16.43
CA LEU A 173 18.07 -13.86 -17.49
C LEU A 173 18.36 -13.25 -18.86
N ASN A 174 17.79 -12.10 -19.21
CA ASN A 174 18.13 -11.36 -20.43
C ASN A 174 19.61 -10.96 -20.43
N MET A 175 20.12 -10.44 -19.32
CA MET A 175 21.53 -10.10 -19.18
C MET A 175 22.43 -11.35 -19.30
N ILE A 176 22.09 -12.44 -18.62
CA ILE A 176 22.83 -13.71 -18.71
C ILE A 176 22.88 -14.22 -20.14
N ARG A 177 21.74 -14.24 -20.83
CA ARG A 177 21.66 -14.63 -22.24
C ARG A 177 22.52 -13.74 -23.13
N ASP A 178 22.45 -12.42 -22.94
CA ASP A 178 23.22 -11.49 -23.76
C ASP A 178 24.74 -11.67 -23.51
N MET A 179 25.16 -11.96 -22.27
CA MET A 179 26.55 -12.33 -21.92
C MET A 179 26.98 -13.65 -22.60
N MET A 180 26.16 -14.70 -22.53
CA MET A 180 26.47 -16.00 -23.15
C MET A 180 26.61 -15.90 -24.68
N ASN A 181 25.90 -14.97 -25.31
CA ASN A 181 25.95 -14.72 -26.75
C ASN A 181 26.99 -13.67 -27.15
N TYR A 182 27.84 -13.20 -26.23
CA TYR A 182 28.81 -12.13 -26.47
C TYR A 182 28.20 -10.90 -27.13
N LYS A 183 26.94 -10.59 -26.79
CA LYS A 183 26.21 -9.46 -27.36
C LYS A 183 26.63 -8.20 -26.63
N ALA A 184 26.84 -7.11 -27.39
CA ALA A 184 27.18 -5.81 -26.84
C ALA A 184 26.28 -5.41 -25.65
N PRO A 185 26.87 -4.97 -24.51
CA PRO A 185 28.28 -4.60 -24.31
C PRO A 185 29.19 -5.71 -23.74
N TYR A 186 28.80 -6.99 -23.81
CA TYR A 186 29.47 -8.11 -23.13
C TYR A 186 30.48 -8.86 -24.01
N GLU A 187 30.94 -8.22 -25.08
CA GLU A 187 32.04 -8.73 -25.92
C GLU A 187 33.41 -8.58 -25.23
N ASP A 188 34.50 -8.85 -25.97
CA ASP A 188 35.89 -8.80 -25.51
C ASP A 188 36.25 -9.87 -24.43
N ASP A 189 37.06 -9.51 -23.44
CA ASP A 189 37.55 -10.37 -22.37
C ASP A 189 36.68 -10.33 -21.10
N LEU A 190 35.46 -9.78 -21.19
CA LEU A 190 34.52 -9.74 -20.06
C LEU A 190 33.99 -11.14 -19.69
N ILE A 191 33.81 -12.01 -20.69
CA ILE A 191 33.22 -13.34 -20.51
C ILE A 191 34.20 -14.37 -21.05
N ASP A 192 34.80 -15.16 -20.16
CA ASP A 192 35.61 -16.31 -20.58
C ASP A 192 34.75 -17.57 -20.78
N LYS A 193 35.36 -18.63 -21.33
CA LYS A 193 34.68 -19.90 -21.60
C LYS A 193 34.12 -20.56 -20.34
N ALA A 194 34.84 -20.48 -19.21
CA ALA A 194 34.43 -21.12 -17.97
C ALA A 194 33.24 -20.38 -17.35
N LEU A 195 33.25 -19.05 -17.38
CA LEU A 195 32.13 -18.21 -16.98
C LEU A 195 30.92 -18.44 -17.87
N CYS A 196 31.11 -18.55 -19.19
CA CYS A 196 30.02 -18.84 -20.14
C CYS A 196 29.30 -20.16 -19.79
N VAL A 197 30.02 -21.23 -19.44
CA VAL A 197 29.41 -22.50 -18.99
C VAL A 197 28.61 -22.34 -17.69
N ARG A 198 29.10 -21.54 -16.73
CA ARG A 198 28.39 -21.25 -15.48
C ARG A 198 27.11 -20.44 -15.74
N LEU A 199 27.20 -19.44 -16.62
CA LEU A 199 26.08 -18.62 -17.07
C LEU A 199 25.03 -19.46 -17.79
N GLU A 200 25.42 -20.37 -18.67
CA GLU A 200 24.52 -21.29 -19.36
C GLU A 200 23.76 -22.19 -18.38
N LYS A 201 24.47 -22.76 -17.40
CA LYS A 201 23.86 -23.55 -16.34
C LYS A 201 22.85 -22.74 -15.53
N ALA A 202 23.20 -21.51 -15.16
CA ALA A 202 22.32 -20.62 -14.42
C ALA A 202 21.09 -20.20 -15.23
N PHE A 203 21.28 -19.88 -16.53
CA PHE A 203 20.21 -19.54 -17.45
C PHE A 203 19.20 -20.67 -17.58
N ASN A 204 19.67 -21.89 -17.86
CA ASN A 204 18.82 -23.06 -18.02
C ASN A 204 18.02 -23.34 -16.74
N LYS A 205 18.65 -23.27 -15.56
CA LYS A 205 17.96 -23.38 -14.29
C LYS A 205 16.88 -22.30 -14.09
N GLY A 206 17.15 -21.07 -14.50
CA GLY A 206 16.17 -19.98 -14.44
C GLY A 206 14.96 -20.22 -15.34
N ILE A 207 15.17 -20.77 -16.54
CA ILE A 207 14.07 -21.20 -17.42
C ILE A 207 13.26 -22.33 -16.78
N GLU A 208 13.91 -23.34 -16.18
CA GLU A 208 13.21 -24.40 -15.45
C GLU A 208 12.38 -23.85 -14.27
N CYS A 209 12.93 -22.89 -13.52
CA CYS A 209 12.19 -22.21 -12.45
C CYS A 209 10.94 -21.48 -12.99
N ILE A 210 11.06 -20.78 -14.13
CA ILE A 210 9.92 -20.11 -14.77
C ILE A 210 8.85 -21.15 -15.12
N LEU A 211 9.22 -22.25 -15.77
CA LEU A 211 8.25 -23.28 -16.16
C LEU A 211 7.59 -23.93 -14.93
N ALA A 212 8.36 -24.19 -13.87
CA ALA A 212 7.87 -24.83 -12.64
C ALA A 212 6.98 -23.92 -11.78
N THR A 213 7.06 -22.60 -11.95
CA THR A 213 6.24 -21.60 -11.21
C THR A 213 5.01 -21.12 -11.99
N GLN A 214 4.80 -21.60 -13.22
CA GLN A 214 3.61 -21.25 -13.99
C GLN A 214 2.36 -21.79 -13.30
N ILE A 215 1.35 -20.93 -13.14
CA ILE A 215 0.11 -21.34 -12.49
C ILE A 215 -0.65 -22.27 -13.42
N ILE A 216 -0.90 -23.49 -12.98
CA ILE A 216 -1.71 -24.49 -13.68
C ILE A 216 -3.10 -24.51 -13.07
N LYS A 217 -4.13 -24.20 -13.88
CA LYS A 217 -5.54 -24.20 -13.46
C LYS A 217 -6.28 -25.23 -14.30
N ASP A 218 -6.92 -26.19 -13.64
CA ASP A 218 -7.70 -27.26 -14.27
C ASP A 218 -6.89 -28.01 -15.36
N GLY A 219 -5.61 -28.27 -15.08
CA GLY A 219 -4.67 -28.91 -16.00
C GLY A 219 -4.07 -28.00 -17.06
N GLU A 220 -4.57 -26.78 -17.26
CA GLU A 220 -4.14 -25.85 -18.30
C GLU A 220 -3.12 -24.83 -17.76
N PRO A 221 -2.03 -24.52 -18.49
CA PRO A 221 -1.13 -23.45 -18.12
C PRO A 221 -1.77 -22.08 -18.32
N SER A 222 -1.49 -21.17 -17.40
CA SER A 222 -1.95 -19.79 -17.45
C SER A 222 -0.75 -18.84 -17.44
N VAL A 223 -0.64 -17.99 -16.42
CA VAL A 223 0.39 -16.98 -16.24
C VAL A 223 1.09 -17.16 -14.87
N TRP A 224 1.87 -16.17 -14.43
CA TRP A 224 2.67 -16.23 -13.21
C TRP A 224 2.20 -15.19 -12.18
N CYS A 225 2.57 -15.41 -10.92
CA CYS A 225 2.49 -14.41 -9.88
C CYS A 225 3.67 -13.43 -9.97
N GLN A 226 3.61 -12.30 -9.26
CA GLN A 226 4.76 -11.41 -9.15
C GLN A 226 5.88 -12.04 -8.30
N GLN A 227 5.51 -12.88 -7.33
CA GLN A 227 6.43 -13.62 -6.49
C GLN A 227 5.89 -15.01 -6.24
N ASN A 228 6.80 -15.98 -6.13
CA ASN A 228 6.48 -17.36 -5.79
C ASN A 228 7.31 -17.78 -4.58
N ASP A 229 6.71 -18.55 -3.69
CA ASP A 229 7.42 -19.13 -2.57
C ASP A 229 8.59 -19.99 -3.07
N ARG A 230 9.75 -19.84 -2.44
CA ARG A 230 10.99 -20.45 -2.97
C ARG A 230 11.02 -21.97 -2.78
N GLU A 231 10.20 -22.53 -1.90
CA GLU A 231 10.23 -23.96 -1.58
C GLU A 231 9.08 -24.67 -2.27
N THR A 232 7.86 -24.14 -2.13
CA THR A 232 6.64 -24.71 -2.70
C THR A 232 6.37 -24.30 -4.14
N LEU A 233 7.06 -23.26 -4.65
CA LEU A 233 6.87 -22.65 -5.97
C LEU A 233 5.49 -22.04 -6.22
N LYS A 234 4.61 -22.02 -5.21
CA LYS A 234 3.26 -21.45 -5.33
C LYS A 234 3.31 -19.93 -5.32
N PRO A 235 2.30 -19.24 -5.91
CA PRO A 235 2.12 -17.80 -5.73
C PRO A 235 2.22 -17.39 -4.25
N ALA A 236 3.01 -16.36 -3.96
CA ALA A 236 3.25 -15.85 -2.61
C ALA A 236 2.97 -14.34 -2.54
N PRO A 237 2.60 -13.80 -1.36
CA PRO A 237 2.40 -12.37 -1.18
C PRO A 237 3.73 -11.60 -1.18
N ALA A 238 3.65 -10.29 -1.38
CA ALA A 238 4.76 -9.37 -1.11
C ALA A 238 4.38 -8.30 -0.07
N ARG A 239 4.20 -7.05 -0.49
CA ARG A 239 3.68 -6.00 0.39
C ARG A 239 2.19 -6.27 0.65
N ALA A 240 1.60 -5.65 1.68
CA ALA A 240 0.22 -5.92 2.09
C ALA A 240 -0.79 -5.85 0.92
N TYR A 241 -0.57 -4.94 -0.03
CA TYR A 241 -1.43 -4.74 -1.21
C TYR A 241 -1.03 -5.58 -2.45
N GLU A 242 -0.14 -6.56 -2.30
CA GLU A 242 0.38 -7.45 -3.36
C GLU A 242 0.14 -8.90 -2.96
N LEU A 243 -1.08 -9.37 -3.17
CA LEU A 243 -1.54 -10.71 -2.77
C LEU A 243 -1.16 -11.77 -3.82
N PRO A 244 -1.12 -13.07 -3.45
CA PRO A 244 -0.97 -14.16 -4.40
C PRO A 244 -2.04 -14.09 -5.49
N SER A 245 -1.63 -13.99 -6.75
CA SER A 245 -2.53 -13.65 -7.86
C SER A 245 -1.96 -14.04 -9.22
N TYR A 246 -2.80 -13.99 -10.25
CA TYR A 246 -2.34 -13.96 -11.63
C TYR A 246 -1.91 -12.53 -11.98
N CYS A 247 -0.65 -12.36 -12.39
CA CYS A 247 -0.04 -11.04 -12.54
C CYS A 247 0.27 -10.74 -14.00
N SER A 248 -0.54 -9.88 -14.63
CA SER A 248 -0.50 -9.65 -16.07
C SER A 248 0.81 -9.00 -16.54
N ALA A 249 1.29 -8.00 -15.79
CA ALA A 249 2.46 -7.21 -16.17
C ALA A 249 3.75 -8.04 -16.18
N GLU A 250 4.05 -8.78 -15.10
CA GLU A 250 5.29 -9.56 -15.02
C GLU A 250 5.26 -10.77 -15.95
N SER A 251 4.09 -11.38 -16.09
CA SER A 251 3.89 -12.48 -17.02
C SER A 251 4.15 -12.07 -18.47
N ALA A 252 3.87 -10.81 -18.84
CA ALA A 252 4.19 -10.34 -20.17
C ALA A 252 5.71 -10.29 -20.43
N GLY A 253 6.51 -9.93 -19.42
CA GLY A 253 7.97 -9.99 -19.48
C GLY A 253 8.50 -11.42 -19.60
N ILE A 254 7.93 -12.35 -18.83
CA ILE A 254 8.28 -13.78 -18.87
C ILE A 254 8.00 -14.37 -20.25
N VAL A 255 6.80 -14.13 -20.80
CA VAL A 255 6.40 -14.67 -22.11
C VAL A 255 7.29 -14.11 -23.22
N ARG A 256 7.64 -12.82 -23.17
CA ARG A 256 8.61 -12.23 -24.10
C ARG A 256 9.96 -12.95 -24.06
N LEU A 257 10.52 -13.16 -22.86
CA LEU A 257 11.78 -13.90 -22.68
C LEU A 257 11.69 -15.32 -23.25
N LEU A 258 10.62 -16.07 -22.95
CA LEU A 258 10.43 -17.44 -23.43
C LEU A 258 10.34 -17.51 -24.96
N MET A 259 9.69 -16.52 -25.60
CA MET A 259 9.59 -16.45 -27.07
C MET A 259 10.93 -16.08 -27.75
N GLU A 260 11.88 -15.50 -27.02
CA GLU A 260 13.22 -15.18 -27.52
C GLU A 260 14.18 -16.39 -27.47
N LEU A 261 13.75 -17.53 -26.90
CA LEU A 261 14.55 -18.77 -26.92
C LEU A 261 14.69 -19.28 -28.38
N PRO A 262 15.91 -19.60 -28.84
CA PRO A 262 16.16 -19.95 -30.25
C PRO A 262 15.61 -21.32 -30.65
N SER A 263 15.41 -22.23 -29.68
CA SER A 263 14.90 -23.58 -29.90
C SER A 263 13.98 -23.97 -28.73
N PRO A 264 12.77 -23.39 -28.65
CA PRO A 264 11.87 -23.65 -27.53
C PRO A 264 11.42 -25.12 -27.56
N ASP A 265 11.52 -25.81 -26.43
CA ASP A 265 11.04 -27.19 -26.29
C ASP A 265 9.50 -27.25 -26.14
N ALA A 266 8.94 -28.45 -26.04
CA ALA A 266 7.49 -28.63 -25.90
C ALA A 266 6.92 -27.98 -24.62
N ARG A 267 7.70 -27.91 -23.54
CA ARG A 267 7.27 -27.33 -22.26
C ARG A 267 7.21 -25.81 -22.37
N VAL A 268 8.21 -25.19 -22.97
CA VAL A 268 8.24 -23.76 -23.29
C VAL A 268 7.09 -23.40 -24.23
N LYS A 269 6.88 -24.18 -25.30
CA LYS A 269 5.79 -23.92 -26.25
C LYS A 269 4.43 -23.94 -25.56
N ARG A 270 4.19 -24.99 -24.76
CA ARG A 270 2.98 -25.12 -23.96
C ARG A 270 2.79 -23.95 -22.99
N ALA A 271 3.85 -23.52 -22.31
CA ALA A 271 3.80 -22.39 -21.39
C ALA A 271 3.41 -21.07 -22.11
N VAL A 272 4.03 -20.78 -23.25
CA VAL A 272 3.74 -19.59 -24.07
C VAL A 272 2.31 -19.62 -24.60
N HIS A 273 1.85 -20.73 -25.17
CA HIS A 273 0.48 -20.86 -25.67
C HIS A 273 -0.55 -20.68 -24.55
N GLY A 274 -0.33 -21.28 -23.37
CA GLY A 274 -1.21 -21.13 -22.21
C GLY A 274 -1.32 -19.68 -21.73
N ALA A 275 -0.18 -18.98 -21.63
CA ALA A 275 -0.16 -17.58 -21.22
C ALA A 275 -0.85 -16.66 -22.25
N MET A 276 -0.63 -16.86 -23.55
CA MET A 276 -1.29 -16.05 -24.58
C MET A 276 -2.79 -16.32 -24.68
N LYS A 277 -3.21 -17.57 -24.49
CA LYS A 277 -4.63 -17.93 -24.33
C LYS A 277 -5.25 -17.24 -23.12
N TRP A 278 -4.54 -17.19 -21.99
CA TRP A 278 -4.99 -16.48 -20.80
C TRP A 278 -5.09 -14.97 -21.02
N PHE A 279 -4.10 -14.33 -21.65
CA PHE A 279 -4.12 -12.90 -21.95
C PHE A 279 -5.29 -12.53 -22.86
N ASP A 280 -5.54 -13.31 -23.91
CA ASP A 280 -6.68 -13.06 -24.80
C ASP A 280 -8.03 -13.25 -24.08
N ARG A 281 -8.12 -14.26 -23.21
CA ARG A 281 -9.33 -14.61 -22.47
C ARG A 281 -9.68 -13.58 -21.39
N TYR A 282 -8.70 -13.07 -20.64
CA TYR A 282 -8.91 -12.21 -19.46
C TYR A 282 -8.59 -10.73 -19.67
N LYS A 283 -8.42 -10.30 -20.92
CA LYS A 283 -8.35 -8.87 -21.26
C LYS A 283 -9.65 -8.17 -20.87
N LEU A 284 -9.54 -6.88 -20.57
CA LEU A 284 -10.67 -5.99 -20.30
C LEU A 284 -10.83 -5.05 -21.50
N THR A 285 -12.04 -4.99 -22.05
CA THR A 285 -12.39 -4.12 -23.19
C THR A 285 -13.50 -3.15 -22.81
N GLY A 286 -13.64 -2.05 -23.56
CA GLY A 286 -14.61 -1.01 -23.24
C GLY A 286 -14.29 -0.22 -21.97
N LEU A 287 -13.07 -0.34 -21.42
CA LEU A 287 -12.63 0.28 -20.17
C LEU A 287 -11.30 1.01 -20.37
N LYS A 288 -11.15 2.14 -19.70
CA LYS A 288 -9.92 2.94 -19.68
C LYS A 288 -9.56 3.31 -18.25
N CYS A 289 -8.29 3.07 -17.87
CA CYS A 289 -7.74 3.60 -16.64
C CYS A 289 -7.26 5.04 -16.92
N GLU A 290 -8.00 6.02 -16.41
CA GLU A 290 -7.68 7.44 -16.55
C GLU A 290 -6.95 7.94 -15.31
N ARG A 291 -5.94 8.80 -15.53
CA ARG A 291 -5.24 9.53 -14.47
C ARG A 291 -5.41 11.01 -14.74
N ILE A 292 -6.14 11.69 -13.86
CA ILE A 292 -6.40 13.13 -13.95
C ILE A 292 -5.74 13.87 -12.80
N VAL A 293 -5.51 15.16 -13.01
CA VAL A 293 -5.14 16.11 -11.96
C VAL A 293 -6.33 17.04 -11.77
N LEU A 294 -6.90 17.05 -10.57
CA LEU A 294 -8.03 17.89 -10.20
C LEU A 294 -7.58 19.36 -10.08
N ALA A 295 -8.54 20.30 -10.06
CA ALA A 295 -8.26 21.73 -9.98
C ALA A 295 -7.44 22.14 -8.74
N ASN A 296 -7.52 21.35 -7.66
CA ASN A 296 -6.76 21.54 -6.43
C ASN A 296 -5.33 20.92 -6.48
N GLY A 297 -4.91 20.40 -7.64
CA GLY A 297 -3.60 19.75 -7.83
C GLY A 297 -3.54 18.30 -7.37
N GLU A 298 -4.61 17.74 -6.79
CA GLU A 298 -4.66 16.33 -6.39
C GLU A 298 -4.78 15.41 -7.61
N ARG A 299 -4.12 14.24 -7.52
CA ARG A 299 -4.28 13.19 -8.53
C ARG A 299 -5.53 12.36 -8.21
N ASP A 300 -6.24 11.98 -9.27
CA ASP A 300 -7.33 11.01 -9.18
C ASP A 300 -7.21 9.99 -10.31
N THR A 301 -7.34 8.71 -9.96
CA THR A 301 -7.19 7.59 -10.88
C THR A 301 -8.50 6.82 -10.87
N ARG A 302 -9.12 6.69 -12.04
CA ARG A 302 -10.44 6.11 -12.21
C ARG A 302 -10.40 5.05 -13.31
N LEU A 303 -11.24 4.02 -13.16
CA LEU A 303 -11.54 3.10 -14.23
C LEU A 303 -12.88 3.50 -14.82
N VAL A 304 -12.87 4.01 -16.06
CA VAL A 304 -14.05 4.58 -16.72
C VAL A 304 -14.42 3.76 -17.95
N GLU A 305 -15.69 3.78 -18.32
CA GLU A 305 -16.17 3.19 -19.58
C GLU A 305 -15.67 4.02 -20.77
N ASP A 306 -15.15 3.32 -21.78
CA ASP A 306 -14.71 3.89 -23.05
C ASP A 306 -14.78 2.77 -24.11
N PRO A 307 -15.87 2.70 -24.91
CA PRO A 307 -16.06 1.67 -25.94
C PRO A 307 -14.98 1.65 -27.03
N GLN A 308 -14.20 2.73 -27.17
CA GLN A 308 -13.12 2.86 -28.16
C GLN A 308 -11.74 2.59 -27.56
N ALA A 309 -11.66 2.34 -26.25
CA ALA A 309 -10.39 2.03 -25.60
C ALA A 309 -9.82 0.71 -26.11
N ARG A 310 -8.49 0.70 -26.29
CA ARG A 310 -7.75 -0.54 -26.53
C ARG A 310 -7.83 -1.43 -25.28
N PRO A 311 -7.71 -2.76 -25.43
CA PRO A 311 -7.75 -3.66 -24.29
C PRO A 311 -6.69 -3.31 -23.23
N ILE A 312 -7.10 -3.42 -21.98
CA ILE A 312 -6.24 -3.31 -20.80
C ILE A 312 -6.32 -4.59 -19.97
N TRP A 313 -5.38 -4.76 -19.04
CA TRP A 313 -5.39 -5.83 -18.06
C TRP A 313 -5.24 -5.23 -16.68
N ALA A 314 -5.95 -5.80 -15.70
CA ALA A 314 -5.66 -5.53 -14.31
C ALA A 314 -4.26 -6.04 -13.97
N ARG A 315 -3.56 -5.38 -13.04
CA ARG A 315 -2.26 -5.84 -12.57
C ARG A 315 -2.39 -7.20 -11.89
N TYR A 316 -3.48 -7.40 -11.15
CA TYR A 316 -3.77 -8.61 -10.40
C TYR A 316 -5.16 -9.15 -10.72
N TYR A 317 -5.25 -10.46 -10.82
CA TYR A 317 -6.50 -11.21 -10.84
C TYR A 317 -6.46 -12.26 -9.72
N ASP A 318 -7.57 -12.43 -9.00
CA ASP A 318 -7.61 -13.36 -7.87
C ASP A 318 -7.52 -14.83 -8.33
N LEU A 319 -6.99 -15.71 -7.47
CA LEU A 319 -6.76 -17.12 -7.81
C LEU A 319 -8.05 -17.97 -7.86
N LYS A 320 -9.18 -17.48 -7.32
CA LYS A 320 -10.43 -18.24 -7.20
C LYS A 320 -11.27 -18.10 -8.47
N TYR A 321 -11.50 -16.86 -8.90
CA TYR A 321 -12.41 -16.50 -9.99
C TYR A 321 -11.71 -15.87 -11.20
N CYS A 322 -10.39 -15.61 -11.12
CA CYS A 322 -9.67 -14.83 -12.13
C CYS A 322 -10.34 -13.47 -12.38
N GLU A 323 -10.82 -12.80 -11.33
CA GLU A 323 -11.42 -11.48 -11.42
C GLU A 323 -10.39 -10.41 -11.01
N PRO A 324 -10.37 -9.25 -11.69
CA PRO A 324 -9.58 -8.10 -11.27
C PRO A 324 -9.81 -7.73 -9.81
N TYR A 325 -8.73 -7.32 -9.12
CA TYR A 325 -8.86 -6.65 -7.83
C TYR A 325 -7.85 -5.53 -7.68
N VAL A 326 -8.18 -4.60 -6.78
CA VAL A 326 -7.29 -3.60 -6.22
C VAL A 326 -7.13 -3.83 -4.72
N CYS A 327 -6.11 -3.29 -4.09
CA CYS A 327 -5.85 -3.56 -2.67
C CYS A 327 -5.24 -2.35 -1.97
N ASP A 328 -5.56 -2.16 -0.70
CA ASP A 328 -4.99 -1.09 0.12
C ASP A 328 -3.97 -1.65 1.12
N ARG A 329 -3.41 -0.77 1.96
CA ARG A 329 -2.41 -1.12 2.99
C ARG A 329 -2.93 -2.09 4.06
N ASP A 330 -4.23 -2.22 4.21
CA ASP A 330 -4.87 -3.24 5.06
C ASP A 330 -4.71 -4.67 4.51
N GLY A 331 -4.37 -4.79 3.23
CA GLY A 331 -4.19 -6.07 2.54
C GLY A 331 -5.48 -6.78 2.18
N LEU A 332 -6.56 -6.01 2.04
CA LEU A 332 -7.87 -6.53 1.65
C LEU A 332 -8.17 -6.25 0.17
N PRO A 333 -8.44 -7.30 -0.64
CA PRO A 333 -8.79 -7.14 -2.04
C PRO A 333 -10.17 -6.50 -2.18
N ARG A 334 -10.29 -5.57 -3.13
CA ARG A 334 -11.48 -4.79 -3.45
C ARG A 334 -11.70 -4.78 -4.95
N ARG A 335 -12.92 -4.47 -5.39
CA ARG A 335 -13.30 -4.57 -6.80
C ARG A 335 -13.23 -3.22 -7.53
N HIS A 336 -13.22 -2.12 -6.79
CA HIS A 336 -13.19 -0.77 -7.35
C HIS A 336 -12.01 0.06 -6.83
N LEU A 337 -11.43 0.89 -7.70
CA LEU A 337 -10.41 1.87 -7.31
C LEU A 337 -10.96 2.83 -6.24
N GLU A 338 -12.26 3.13 -6.32
CA GLU A 338 -13.01 3.99 -5.42
C GLU A 338 -13.05 3.47 -3.98
N GLU A 339 -12.84 2.17 -3.77
CA GLU A 339 -12.88 1.51 -2.46
C GLU A 339 -11.51 1.52 -1.73
N ILE A 340 -10.42 1.95 -2.40
CA ILE A 340 -9.09 2.06 -1.78
C ILE A 340 -8.68 3.52 -1.55
N GLY A 341 -7.82 3.76 -0.57
CA GLY A 341 -7.33 5.09 -0.19
C GLY A 341 -6.57 5.81 -1.31
N THR A 342 -6.60 7.14 -1.28
CA THR A 342 -6.02 8.03 -2.31
C THR A 342 -4.55 7.75 -2.60
N GLU A 343 -3.78 7.37 -1.57
CA GLU A 343 -2.35 7.10 -1.67
C GLU A 343 -2.06 5.86 -2.54
N ARG A 344 -2.75 4.74 -2.31
CA ARG A 344 -2.61 3.51 -3.11
C ARG A 344 -3.32 3.61 -4.47
N ARG A 345 -4.46 4.30 -4.54
CA ARG A 345 -5.18 4.52 -5.80
C ARG A 345 -4.32 5.24 -6.84
N ASN A 346 -3.61 6.27 -6.40
CA ASN A 346 -2.87 7.17 -7.30
C ASN A 346 -1.36 6.92 -7.35
N GLY A 347 -0.78 6.33 -6.30
CA GLY A 347 0.64 6.02 -6.20
C GLY A 347 1.03 4.67 -6.81
N TYR A 348 0.05 3.85 -7.22
CA TYR A 348 0.27 2.51 -7.73
C TYR A 348 -0.46 2.26 -9.05
N SER A 349 0.13 1.46 -9.95
CA SER A 349 -0.49 1.12 -11.22
C SER A 349 -1.30 -0.17 -11.09
N TRP A 350 -2.62 -0.04 -11.08
CA TRP A 350 -3.57 -1.17 -10.96
C TRP A 350 -3.99 -1.76 -12.29
N TYR A 351 -3.79 -1.04 -13.39
CA TYR A 351 -4.11 -1.47 -14.75
C TYR A 351 -2.93 -1.17 -15.68
N ASN A 352 -2.78 -1.95 -16.74
CA ASN A 352 -1.71 -1.81 -17.72
C ASN A 352 -2.12 -2.37 -19.11
N SER A 353 -1.31 -2.10 -20.13
CA SER A 353 -1.49 -2.60 -21.49
C SER A 353 -0.34 -3.49 -21.98
N ARG A 354 0.57 -3.90 -21.09
CA ARG A 354 1.82 -4.60 -21.44
C ARG A 354 1.58 -5.90 -22.23
N PRO A 355 0.57 -6.74 -21.91
CA PRO A 355 0.30 -7.94 -22.71
C PRO A 355 -0.03 -7.68 -24.18
N ALA A 356 -0.59 -6.51 -24.54
CA ALA A 356 -0.95 -6.20 -25.92
C ALA A 356 0.26 -6.22 -26.87
N GLU A 357 1.44 -5.86 -26.37
CA GLU A 357 2.69 -5.87 -27.14
C GLU A 357 3.09 -7.27 -27.63
N LEU A 358 2.61 -8.32 -26.98
CA LEU A 358 2.97 -9.70 -27.29
C LEU A 358 2.18 -10.27 -28.46
N PHE A 359 1.02 -9.72 -28.83
CA PHE A 359 0.11 -10.39 -29.78
C PHE A 359 0.75 -10.57 -31.16
N ALA A 360 1.42 -9.54 -31.69
CA ALA A 360 2.13 -9.63 -32.96
C ALA A 360 3.36 -10.56 -32.86
N ILE A 361 4.13 -10.44 -31.76
CA ILE A 361 5.34 -11.23 -31.52
C ILE A 361 4.98 -12.72 -31.42
N TYR A 362 3.93 -13.05 -30.68
CA TYR A 362 3.43 -14.41 -30.52
C TYR A 362 2.96 -15.00 -31.85
N ASN A 363 2.25 -14.24 -32.68
CA ASN A 363 1.81 -14.74 -33.98
C ASN A 363 2.99 -15.18 -34.84
N ALA A 364 4.01 -14.32 -34.96
CA ALA A 364 5.24 -14.65 -35.69
C ALA A 364 6.00 -15.81 -35.05
N TRP A 365 6.09 -15.85 -33.72
CA TRP A 365 6.75 -16.92 -32.97
C TRP A 365 6.04 -18.27 -33.17
N ALA A 366 4.72 -18.31 -33.07
CA ALA A 366 3.94 -19.54 -33.21
C ALA A 366 3.97 -20.07 -34.63
N ASP A 367 3.89 -19.20 -35.65
CA ASP A 367 4.01 -19.60 -37.06
C ASP A 367 5.38 -20.24 -37.35
N LYS A 368 6.43 -19.74 -36.70
CA LYS A 368 7.79 -20.27 -36.85
C LYS A 368 8.00 -21.59 -36.10
N TYR A 369 7.58 -21.67 -34.83
CA TYR A 369 8.01 -22.75 -33.93
C TYR A 369 6.95 -23.81 -33.63
N ASP A 370 5.66 -23.48 -33.72
CA ASP A 370 4.58 -24.42 -33.41
C ASP A 370 3.23 -24.07 -34.08
N PRO A 371 3.15 -24.03 -35.42
CA PRO A 371 1.93 -23.63 -36.12
C PRO A 371 0.75 -24.56 -35.84
N LYS A 372 1.01 -25.81 -35.45
CA LYS A 372 -0.01 -26.82 -35.14
C LYS A 372 -0.80 -26.50 -33.87
N HIS A 373 -0.16 -25.90 -32.86
CA HIS A 373 -0.79 -25.61 -31.56
C HIS A 373 -1.04 -24.11 -31.35
N LYS A 374 -0.85 -23.29 -32.38
CA LYS A 374 -1.10 -21.85 -32.34
C LYS A 374 -2.53 -21.55 -31.87
N VAL A 375 -2.65 -20.90 -30.71
CA VAL A 375 -3.91 -20.37 -30.20
C VAL A 375 -4.39 -19.15 -31.00
N ALA A 376 -5.69 -19.08 -31.26
CA ALA A 376 -6.32 -17.91 -31.87
C ALA A 376 -6.47 -16.81 -30.83
N ILE A 377 -5.83 -15.66 -31.06
CA ILE A 377 -5.85 -14.50 -30.17
C ILE A 377 -6.14 -13.23 -30.96
N SER A 378 -6.82 -12.26 -30.35
CA SER A 378 -7.13 -10.98 -30.99
C SER A 378 -7.34 -9.87 -29.97
N LEU A 379 -6.74 -8.70 -30.22
CA LEU A 379 -7.03 -7.50 -29.43
C LEU A 379 -8.40 -6.88 -29.76
N ALA A 380 -9.06 -7.33 -30.83
CA ALA A 380 -10.34 -6.79 -31.27
C ALA A 380 -11.55 -7.56 -30.73
N THR A 381 -11.36 -8.76 -30.16
CA THR A 381 -12.47 -9.52 -29.56
C THR A 381 -12.83 -8.95 -28.19
N LYS A 382 -14.10 -9.11 -27.80
CA LYS A 382 -14.59 -8.71 -26.48
C LYS A 382 -13.82 -9.41 -25.37
N GLY A 383 -13.46 -8.65 -24.36
CA GLY A 383 -12.78 -9.09 -23.15
C GLY A 383 -13.73 -9.80 -22.18
N ALA A 384 -13.14 -10.33 -21.10
CA ALA A 384 -13.84 -11.12 -20.09
C ALA A 384 -14.99 -10.37 -19.42
N ASN A 385 -14.84 -9.05 -19.26
CA ASN A 385 -15.86 -8.19 -18.66
C ASN A 385 -17.09 -8.00 -19.56
N GLU A 386 -16.94 -8.08 -20.88
CA GLU A 386 -18.04 -7.86 -21.83
C GLU A 386 -18.72 -9.16 -22.28
N ASN A 387 -18.05 -10.30 -22.14
CA ASN A 387 -18.59 -11.60 -22.54
C ASN A 387 -19.20 -12.40 -21.35
N GLY A 388 -19.21 -11.82 -20.15
CA GLY A 388 -19.77 -12.44 -18.95
C GLY A 388 -18.91 -13.52 -18.30
N LEU A 389 -17.65 -13.68 -18.71
CA LEU A 389 -16.72 -14.65 -18.12
C LEU A 389 -16.34 -14.28 -16.68
N ILE A 390 -16.23 -12.99 -16.39
CA ILE A 390 -15.91 -12.47 -15.06
C ILE A 390 -16.99 -11.52 -14.58
N GLU A 391 -17.12 -11.40 -13.26
CA GLU A 391 -17.93 -10.38 -12.61
C GLU A 391 -17.00 -9.30 -12.04
N MET A 392 -16.91 -8.16 -12.73
CA MET A 392 -16.00 -7.07 -12.34
C MET A 392 -16.21 -6.60 -10.90
N TYR A 393 -17.44 -6.66 -10.43
CA TYR A 393 -17.89 -6.06 -9.17
C TYR A 393 -18.56 -7.07 -8.25
N ARG A 394 -18.05 -8.33 -8.27
CA ARG A 394 -18.53 -9.39 -7.41
C ARG A 394 -18.49 -8.96 -5.96
N ARG A 395 -19.66 -8.93 -5.32
CA ARG A 395 -19.77 -8.74 -3.87
C ARG A 395 -19.45 -10.07 -3.17
N PRO A 396 -18.53 -10.08 -2.19
CA PRO A 396 -18.32 -11.24 -1.33
C PRO A 396 -19.63 -11.72 -0.71
N MET A 397 -19.91 -13.01 -0.84
CA MET A 397 -21.01 -13.67 -0.15
C MET A 397 -20.43 -14.48 1.00
N ALA A 398 -20.93 -14.24 2.21
CA ALA A 398 -20.55 -14.99 3.39
C ALA A 398 -20.86 -16.48 3.19
N GLU A 399 -19.84 -17.33 3.21
CA GLU A 399 -20.03 -18.78 3.22
C GLU A 399 -20.59 -19.19 4.58
N ARG A 400 -21.90 -19.47 4.65
CA ARG A 400 -22.62 -19.72 5.92
C ARG A 400 -21.99 -20.83 6.77
N THR A 401 -21.35 -21.81 6.14
CA THR A 401 -20.63 -22.90 6.81
C THR A 401 -19.36 -22.47 7.55
N ALA A 402 -18.88 -21.25 7.32
CA ALA A 402 -17.72 -20.68 8.01
C ALA A 402 -18.08 -20.01 9.35
N PHE A 403 -19.36 -20.02 9.75
CA PHE A 403 -19.87 -19.42 10.98
C PHE A 403 -20.34 -20.49 11.98
N ASP A 404 -20.15 -20.22 13.27
CA ASP A 404 -20.58 -21.10 14.35
C ASP A 404 -22.09 -21.00 14.58
N VAL A 405 -22.67 -19.81 14.39
CA VAL A 405 -24.10 -19.55 14.51
C VAL A 405 -24.58 -18.63 13.39
N VAL A 406 -25.73 -18.97 12.80
CA VAL A 406 -26.47 -18.10 11.89
C VAL A 406 -27.78 -17.69 12.56
N VAL A 407 -28.06 -16.40 12.59
CA VAL A 407 -29.25 -15.80 13.22
C VAL A 407 -30.11 -15.17 12.13
N LYS A 408 -31.41 -15.42 12.17
CA LYS A 408 -32.42 -14.86 11.27
C LYS A 408 -33.22 -13.77 11.99
N PRO A 409 -33.86 -12.84 11.25
CA PRO A 409 -34.81 -11.91 11.86
C PRO A 409 -35.89 -12.65 12.66
N GLY A 410 -36.12 -12.21 13.90
CA GLY A 410 -37.01 -12.88 14.86
C GLY A 410 -36.31 -13.84 15.83
N GLU A 411 -35.09 -14.29 15.53
CA GLU A 411 -34.26 -15.07 16.46
C GLU A 411 -33.43 -14.15 17.37
N SER A 412 -33.02 -14.67 18.53
CA SER A 412 -32.26 -13.91 19.53
C SER A 412 -30.77 -13.85 19.19
N ILE A 413 -30.24 -12.63 19.00
CA ILE A 413 -28.79 -12.39 18.86
C ILE A 413 -28.09 -12.70 20.19
N GLN A 414 -28.72 -12.37 21.32
CA GLN A 414 -28.15 -12.62 22.65
C GLN A 414 -27.94 -14.12 22.88
N ALA A 415 -28.92 -14.96 22.50
CA ALA A 415 -28.80 -16.42 22.60
C ALA A 415 -27.70 -16.99 21.68
N ALA A 416 -27.37 -16.32 20.58
CA ALA A 416 -26.24 -16.71 19.72
C ALA A 416 -24.90 -16.39 20.38
N ILE A 417 -24.76 -15.22 21.02
CA ILE A 417 -23.58 -14.84 21.80
C ILE A 417 -23.38 -15.81 22.97
N GLU A 418 -24.46 -16.18 23.65
CA GLU A 418 -24.44 -17.10 24.81
C GLU A 418 -23.85 -18.48 24.51
N LYS A 419 -23.85 -18.91 23.24
CA LYS A 419 -23.23 -20.17 22.80
C LYS A 419 -21.70 -20.10 22.74
N ALA A 420 -21.10 -18.90 22.69
CA ALA A 420 -19.65 -18.79 22.63
C ALA A 420 -19.02 -19.12 23.98
N PRO A 421 -17.84 -19.77 24.02
CA PRO A 421 -17.15 -20.06 25.27
C PRO A 421 -16.69 -18.77 25.97
N GLU A 422 -16.71 -18.76 27.30
CA GLU A 422 -16.18 -17.65 28.11
C GLU A 422 -14.66 -17.46 27.94
N ILE A 423 -13.95 -18.55 27.63
CA ILE A 423 -12.50 -18.59 27.38
C ILE A 423 -12.25 -19.18 25.98
N PRO A 424 -12.38 -18.37 24.92
CA PRO A 424 -12.21 -18.83 23.54
C PRO A 424 -10.74 -19.05 23.18
N THR A 425 -10.44 -20.16 22.49
CA THR A 425 -9.13 -20.41 21.85
C THR A 425 -9.08 -19.98 20.39
N VAL A 426 -10.26 -19.78 19.78
CA VAL A 426 -10.45 -19.32 18.40
C VAL A 426 -11.62 -18.32 18.34
N PRO A 427 -11.71 -17.48 17.29
CA PRO A 427 -12.83 -16.55 17.14
C PRO A 427 -14.16 -17.29 17.02
N PHE A 428 -15.18 -16.83 17.76
CA PHE A 428 -16.55 -17.35 17.66
C PHE A 428 -17.38 -16.45 16.73
N LYS A 429 -17.84 -17.01 15.63
CA LYS A 429 -18.35 -16.29 14.46
C LYS A 429 -19.86 -16.42 14.37
N ILE A 430 -20.53 -15.27 14.35
CA ILE A 430 -21.99 -15.17 14.30
C ILE A 430 -22.36 -14.40 13.03
N LEU A 431 -23.15 -15.02 12.16
CA LEU A 431 -23.73 -14.37 10.98
C LEU A 431 -25.18 -13.96 11.25
N LEU A 432 -25.48 -12.68 11.07
CA LEU A 432 -26.83 -12.15 11.05
C LEU A 432 -27.31 -12.05 9.60
N LEU A 433 -28.40 -12.74 9.27
CA LEU A 433 -29.00 -12.62 7.94
C LEU A 433 -29.70 -11.28 7.77
N ASN A 434 -29.92 -10.88 6.52
CA ASN A 434 -30.63 -9.67 6.17
C ASN A 434 -31.98 -9.54 6.89
N GLY A 435 -32.24 -8.33 7.39
CA GLY A 435 -33.45 -7.95 8.11
C GLY A 435 -33.17 -7.04 9.30
N THR A 436 -34.23 -6.67 10.00
CA THR A 436 -34.18 -5.75 11.15
C THR A 436 -34.35 -6.52 12.46
N TYR A 437 -33.44 -6.29 13.39
CA TYR A 437 -33.38 -6.87 14.72
C TYR A 437 -33.65 -5.77 15.75
N HIS A 438 -34.80 -5.82 16.40
CA HIS A 438 -35.18 -4.88 17.46
C HIS A 438 -34.70 -5.36 18.83
N GLN A 439 -33.39 -5.44 19.02
CA GLN A 439 -32.78 -6.10 20.17
C GLN A 439 -31.65 -5.24 20.76
N LYS A 440 -31.54 -5.28 22.10
CA LYS A 440 -30.31 -4.91 22.80
C LYS A 440 -29.35 -6.09 22.74
N VAL A 441 -28.09 -5.84 22.40
CA VAL A 441 -27.07 -6.87 22.23
C VAL A 441 -25.94 -6.61 23.21
N ILE A 442 -25.69 -7.57 24.12
CA ILE A 442 -24.66 -7.47 25.15
C ILE A 442 -23.60 -8.53 24.84
N ILE A 443 -22.39 -8.07 24.51
CA ILE A 443 -21.23 -8.91 24.28
C ILE A 443 -20.41 -8.90 25.58
N ASP A 444 -20.44 -10.01 26.31
CA ASP A 444 -19.84 -10.17 27.64
C ASP A 444 -18.61 -11.08 27.66
N ARG A 445 -18.19 -11.58 26.50
CA ARG A 445 -17.09 -12.54 26.31
C ARG A 445 -16.18 -12.12 25.15
N PRO A 446 -14.89 -12.46 25.18
CA PRO A 446 -13.94 -12.01 24.17
C PRO A 446 -14.11 -12.76 22.84
N ASN A 447 -13.40 -12.28 21.82
CA ASN A 447 -13.19 -12.97 20.53
C ASN A 447 -14.47 -13.27 19.73
N ILE A 448 -15.54 -12.50 19.96
CA ILE A 448 -16.76 -12.54 19.15
C ILE A 448 -16.51 -11.86 17.80
N VAL A 449 -16.94 -12.50 16.72
CA VAL A 449 -16.95 -11.97 15.36
C VAL A 449 -18.40 -11.91 14.90
N LEU A 450 -19.02 -10.73 15.04
CA LEU A 450 -20.41 -10.48 14.69
C LEU A 450 -20.49 -9.86 13.30
N VAL A 451 -21.04 -10.60 12.33
CA VAL A 451 -21.09 -10.20 10.92
C VAL A 451 -22.53 -10.13 10.45
N GLY A 452 -22.91 -9.06 9.78
CA GLY A 452 -24.15 -9.00 9.01
C GLY A 452 -23.94 -9.43 7.56
N GLU A 453 -24.97 -10.00 6.95
CA GLU A 453 -24.96 -10.42 5.55
C GLU A 453 -24.78 -9.23 4.60
N ASN A 454 -25.24 -8.05 5.00
CA ASN A 454 -25.08 -6.81 4.25
C ASN A 454 -25.25 -5.59 5.14
N ARG A 455 -24.32 -4.64 5.02
CA ARG A 455 -24.28 -3.40 5.78
C ARG A 455 -25.59 -2.62 5.81
N ASP A 456 -26.29 -2.52 4.68
CA ASP A 456 -27.47 -1.65 4.53
C ASP A 456 -28.78 -2.38 4.82
N SER A 457 -28.84 -3.71 4.70
CA SER A 457 -30.06 -4.50 4.93
C SER A 457 -30.03 -5.38 6.17
N THR A 458 -28.89 -5.56 6.83
CA THR A 458 -28.80 -6.20 8.16
C THR A 458 -28.70 -5.12 9.23
N ARG A 459 -29.76 -4.93 10.03
CA ARG A 459 -29.90 -3.77 10.93
C ARG A 459 -30.24 -4.17 12.35
N ILE A 460 -29.47 -3.73 13.33
CA ILE A 460 -29.82 -3.81 14.75
C ILE A 460 -30.31 -2.43 15.17
N VAL A 461 -31.59 -2.32 15.55
CA VAL A 461 -32.26 -1.03 15.77
C VAL A 461 -32.98 -1.03 17.12
N LEU A 462 -32.64 -0.11 18.00
CA LEU A 462 -33.30 0.04 19.29
C LEU A 462 -33.34 1.52 19.69
N ALA A 463 -34.44 1.95 20.32
CA ALA A 463 -34.57 3.30 20.87
C ALA A 463 -34.28 3.26 22.37
N GLU A 464 -33.09 3.71 22.79
CA GLU A 464 -32.71 3.67 24.20
C GLU A 464 -31.80 4.85 24.62
N THR A 465 -31.99 5.33 25.86
CA THR A 465 -31.14 6.31 26.54
C THR A 465 -30.68 5.76 27.88
N ALA A 466 -29.82 6.49 28.59
CA ALA A 466 -29.45 6.14 29.96
C ALA A 466 -30.65 5.99 30.91
N GLN A 467 -31.68 6.81 30.71
CA GLN A 467 -32.88 6.88 31.56
C GLN A 467 -33.93 5.85 31.17
N THR A 468 -34.01 5.47 29.89
CA THR A 468 -35.03 4.56 29.38
C THR A 468 -34.56 3.11 29.22
N ARG A 469 -33.29 2.83 29.52
CA ARG A 469 -32.73 1.49 29.43
C ARG A 469 -33.43 0.50 30.35
N THR A 470 -33.77 -0.67 29.80
CA THR A 470 -34.47 -1.74 30.55
C THR A 470 -33.49 -2.75 31.13
N ILE A 471 -32.35 -2.98 30.47
CA ILE A 471 -31.29 -3.86 30.96
C ILE A 471 -30.16 -2.99 31.55
N THR A 472 -30.05 -2.99 32.87
CA THR A 472 -29.05 -2.23 33.65
C THR A 472 -27.91 -3.11 34.17
N GLU A 473 -28.11 -4.42 34.26
CA GLU A 473 -27.15 -5.42 34.70
C GLU A 473 -27.26 -6.68 33.83
N TYR A 474 -26.13 -7.33 33.55
CA TYR A 474 -26.06 -8.61 32.84
C TYR A 474 -24.90 -9.43 33.38
N HIS A 475 -25.17 -10.66 33.81
CA HIS A 475 -24.21 -11.54 34.49
C HIS A 475 -23.47 -10.87 35.65
N GLY A 476 -24.20 -10.13 36.51
CA GLY A 476 -23.64 -9.45 37.67
C GLY A 476 -22.80 -8.21 37.35
N ARG A 477 -22.78 -7.76 36.09
CA ARG A 477 -22.00 -6.59 35.64
C ARG A 477 -22.90 -5.49 35.10
N PRO A 478 -22.61 -4.21 35.40
CA PRO A 478 -23.36 -3.08 34.86
C PRO A 478 -23.35 -3.06 33.33
N VAL A 479 -24.51 -2.82 32.74
CA VAL A 479 -24.70 -2.67 31.30
C VAL A 479 -24.68 -1.20 30.93
N GLY A 480 -23.90 -0.87 29.91
CA GLY A 480 -23.80 0.48 29.36
C GLY A 480 -25.02 0.93 28.58
N ASN A 481 -24.98 2.18 28.13
CA ASN A 481 -26.03 2.78 27.32
C ASN A 481 -25.64 2.55 25.86
N GLY A 482 -26.38 1.74 25.13
CA GLY A 482 -25.98 1.33 23.78
C GLY A 482 -26.90 0.26 23.23
N VAL A 483 -27.11 0.27 21.91
CA VAL A 483 -27.82 -0.82 21.23
C VAL A 483 -26.96 -2.08 21.24
N ILE A 484 -25.68 -1.94 20.90
CA ILE A 484 -24.65 -2.93 21.21
C ILE A 484 -23.82 -2.44 22.40
N VAL A 485 -23.62 -3.31 23.39
CA VAL A 485 -22.80 -3.06 24.57
C VAL A 485 -21.68 -4.09 24.65
N LEU A 486 -20.42 -3.66 24.54
CA LEU A 486 -19.25 -4.48 24.82
C LEU A 486 -18.87 -4.33 26.29
N GLN A 487 -19.01 -5.39 27.09
CA GLN A 487 -18.59 -5.34 28.49
C GLN A 487 -17.06 -5.35 28.63
N GLU A 488 -16.60 -5.05 29.84
CA GLU A 488 -15.20 -5.19 30.21
C GLU A 488 -14.77 -6.66 30.10
N GLY A 489 -13.68 -6.94 29.38
CA GLY A 489 -13.23 -8.29 29.07
C GLY A 489 -13.78 -8.88 27.76
N ALA A 490 -14.71 -8.21 27.08
CA ALA A 490 -15.17 -8.58 25.73
C ALA A 490 -14.17 -8.18 24.63
N ASP A 491 -12.89 -8.39 24.89
CA ASP A 491 -11.79 -7.96 24.04
C ASP A 491 -11.77 -8.69 22.70
N ASP A 492 -11.04 -8.13 21.73
CA ASP A 492 -10.83 -8.73 20.41
C ASP A 492 -12.13 -8.91 19.60
N CYS A 493 -13.19 -8.18 19.97
CA CYS A 493 -14.46 -8.22 19.25
C CYS A 493 -14.33 -7.60 17.85
N VAL A 494 -14.93 -8.25 16.85
CA VAL A 494 -15.04 -7.74 15.48
C VAL A 494 -16.52 -7.60 15.10
N ILE A 495 -16.90 -6.42 14.61
CA ILE A 495 -18.25 -6.14 14.09
C ILE A 495 -18.13 -5.72 12.63
N SER A 496 -18.87 -6.36 11.73
CA SER A 496 -18.76 -6.11 10.29
C SER A 496 -20.08 -6.26 9.54
N GLY A 497 -20.27 -5.49 8.46
CA GLY A 497 -21.33 -5.75 7.48
C GLY A 497 -22.75 -5.52 8.00
N LEU A 498 -22.95 -4.62 8.96
CA LEU A 498 -24.28 -4.34 9.49
C LEU A 498 -24.49 -2.85 9.82
N THR A 499 -25.75 -2.48 10.04
CA THR A 499 -26.13 -1.20 10.62
C THR A 499 -26.45 -1.37 12.10
N VAL A 500 -25.88 -0.54 12.96
CA VAL A 500 -26.33 -0.35 14.34
C VAL A 500 -26.94 1.03 14.45
N TYR A 501 -28.21 1.10 14.83
CA TYR A 501 -28.94 2.36 14.88
C TYR A 501 -29.66 2.54 16.23
N ASN A 502 -29.26 3.57 16.98
CA ASN A 502 -30.08 4.08 18.07
C ASN A 502 -31.05 5.14 17.54
N ASN A 503 -32.31 4.74 17.37
CA ASN A 503 -33.35 5.57 16.73
C ASN A 503 -34.25 6.31 17.71
N TYR A 504 -33.77 6.56 18.94
CA TYR A 504 -34.59 7.15 20.00
C TYR A 504 -35.15 8.54 19.63
N GLY A 505 -34.35 9.40 19.01
CA GLY A 505 -34.78 10.71 18.54
C GLY A 505 -35.97 10.67 17.58
N THR A 506 -35.97 9.70 16.66
CA THR A 506 -37.03 9.52 15.66
C THR A 506 -38.24 8.76 16.23
N ALA A 507 -38.01 7.76 17.08
CA ALA A 507 -39.05 6.84 17.53
C ALA A 507 -39.75 7.25 18.83
N VAL A 508 -39.08 8.03 19.68
CA VAL A 508 -39.56 8.36 21.03
C VAL A 508 -39.68 9.86 21.23
N GLU A 509 -38.55 10.59 21.20
CA GLU A 509 -38.53 12.03 21.45
C GLU A 509 -37.34 12.67 20.74
N ASN A 510 -37.57 13.72 19.96
CA ASN A 510 -36.51 14.45 19.26
C ASN A 510 -35.63 15.25 20.23
N THR A 511 -34.59 14.60 20.75
CA THR A 511 -33.62 15.15 21.68
C THR A 511 -32.19 14.76 21.29
N THR A 512 -31.22 15.55 21.76
CA THR A 512 -29.79 15.25 21.64
C THR A 512 -29.21 14.66 22.92
N THR A 513 -30.00 13.97 23.76
CA THR A 513 -29.46 13.19 24.88
C THR A 513 -28.54 12.06 24.38
N HIS A 514 -27.73 11.47 25.26
CA HIS A 514 -26.83 10.37 24.90
C HIS A 514 -27.62 9.17 24.39
N GLN A 515 -27.40 8.80 23.13
CA GLN A 515 -28.12 7.76 22.40
C GLN A 515 -27.10 6.90 21.64
N MET A 516 -26.16 6.29 22.37
CA MET A 516 -25.07 5.55 21.77
C MET A 516 -25.63 4.38 20.95
N ALA A 517 -25.11 4.20 19.74
CA ALA A 517 -25.43 3.01 18.93
C ALA A 517 -24.58 1.83 19.42
N ILE A 518 -23.28 2.09 19.59
CA ILE A 518 -22.33 1.12 20.13
C ILE A 518 -21.60 1.77 21.29
N PHE A 519 -21.70 1.13 22.46
CA PHE A 519 -20.94 1.48 23.64
C PHE A 519 -20.05 0.31 24.06
N GLY A 520 -18.83 0.58 24.52
CA GLY A 520 -17.93 -0.49 24.91
C GLY A 520 -16.95 -0.15 26.02
N ARG A 521 -16.57 -1.18 26.78
CA ARG A 521 -15.47 -1.17 27.75
C ARG A 521 -14.36 -2.17 27.43
N ALA A 522 -14.49 -2.88 26.31
CA ALA A 522 -13.49 -3.81 25.78
C ALA A 522 -12.33 -3.07 25.09
N THR A 523 -11.21 -3.76 24.90
CA THR A 523 -10.09 -3.31 24.04
C THR A 523 -9.90 -4.23 22.83
N ARG A 524 -9.07 -3.81 21.87
CA ARG A 524 -8.84 -4.50 20.58
C ARG A 524 -10.14 -4.71 19.79
N THR A 525 -11.04 -3.71 19.84
CA THR A 525 -12.31 -3.75 19.10
C THR A 525 -12.12 -3.29 17.66
N ILE A 526 -12.63 -4.08 16.72
CA ILE A 526 -12.62 -3.80 15.29
C ILE A 526 -14.07 -3.57 14.82
N ILE A 527 -14.34 -2.46 14.15
CA ILE A 527 -15.65 -2.21 13.52
C ILE A 527 -15.41 -1.77 12.09
N ILE A 528 -15.88 -2.54 11.11
CA ILE A 528 -15.56 -2.31 9.70
C ILE A 528 -16.77 -2.51 8.78
N ASN A 529 -16.79 -1.86 7.61
CA ASN A 529 -17.89 -1.93 6.64
C ASN A 529 -19.29 -1.88 7.30
N SER A 530 -19.53 -0.87 8.13
CA SER A 530 -20.75 -0.79 8.94
C SER A 530 -21.32 0.62 8.99
N ASN A 531 -22.63 0.72 9.16
CA ASN A 531 -23.32 1.98 9.47
C ASN A 531 -23.47 2.08 11.00
N VAL A 532 -23.04 3.19 11.61
CA VAL A 532 -23.19 3.43 13.05
C VAL A 532 -23.92 4.75 13.24
N TRP A 533 -25.21 4.65 13.56
CA TRP A 533 -26.13 5.79 13.55
C TRP A 533 -26.75 6.01 14.92
N ALA A 534 -26.88 7.27 15.30
CA ALA A 534 -27.65 7.70 16.46
C ALA A 534 -28.47 8.93 16.09
N ASP A 535 -29.66 9.07 16.68
CA ASP A 535 -30.44 10.32 16.57
C ASP A 535 -30.05 11.37 17.63
N GLY A 536 -29.15 11.02 18.57
CA GLY A 536 -28.69 11.90 19.64
C GLY A 536 -27.19 12.19 19.58
N ASN A 537 -26.52 12.10 20.74
CA ASN A 537 -25.06 12.18 20.85
C ASN A 537 -24.41 10.79 20.94
N ASP A 538 -23.08 10.76 20.74
CA ASP A 538 -22.19 9.67 21.16
C ASP A 538 -22.35 8.34 20.39
N ALA A 539 -22.62 8.41 19.08
CA ALA A 539 -22.94 7.24 18.25
C ALA A 539 -22.00 6.03 18.46
N LEU A 540 -20.68 6.25 18.48
CA LEU A 540 -19.67 5.23 18.74
C LEU A 540 -18.77 5.62 19.92
N SER A 541 -18.98 4.99 21.08
CA SER A 541 -18.34 5.33 22.35
C SER A 541 -17.61 4.14 22.97
N LEU A 542 -16.29 4.09 22.81
CA LEU A 542 -15.45 2.99 23.30
C LEU A 542 -14.51 3.47 24.40
N TRP A 543 -14.85 3.09 25.64
CA TRP A 543 -14.35 3.66 26.88
C TRP A 543 -13.74 2.58 27.79
N ALA A 544 -12.80 1.80 27.27
CA ALA A 544 -12.05 0.84 28.05
C ALA A 544 -11.45 1.47 29.33
N PRO A 545 -11.43 0.75 30.47
CA PRO A 545 -10.92 1.25 31.75
C PRO A 545 -9.51 1.84 31.64
N GLY A 546 -9.24 2.87 32.43
CA GLY A 546 -7.94 3.55 32.44
C GLY A 546 -7.58 4.25 31.12
N SER A 547 -8.55 4.42 30.20
CA SER A 547 -8.29 4.94 28.86
C SER A 547 -7.26 4.11 28.09
N ASN A 548 -7.25 2.78 28.27
CA ASN A 548 -6.27 1.87 27.67
C ASN A 548 -6.83 1.07 26.48
N GLY A 549 -7.89 1.58 25.86
CA GLY A 549 -8.52 0.96 24.70
C GLY A 549 -7.66 1.05 23.45
N MET A 550 -7.78 0.07 22.56
CA MET A 550 -7.22 0.09 21.22
C MET A 550 -8.34 -0.26 20.24
N TYR A 551 -8.65 0.65 19.34
CA TYR A 551 -9.82 0.52 18.45
C TYR A 551 -9.44 0.74 17.00
N TYR A 552 -9.92 -0.13 16.11
CA TYR A 552 -9.70 -0.01 14.68
C TYR A 552 -11.04 0.08 13.95
N HIS A 553 -11.17 1.11 13.12
CA HIS A 553 -12.36 1.39 12.35
C HIS A 553 -12.05 1.59 10.88
N ALA A 554 -12.82 0.96 9.99
CA ALA A 554 -12.63 1.15 8.56
C ALA A 554 -13.95 1.11 7.79
N ASP A 555 -14.07 1.94 6.76
CA ASP A 555 -15.22 1.89 5.84
C ASP A 555 -16.57 2.09 6.56
N LEU A 556 -16.57 2.95 7.60
CA LEU A 556 -17.76 3.25 8.40
C LEU A 556 -18.54 4.43 7.85
N TYR A 557 -19.87 4.38 7.99
CA TYR A 557 -20.70 5.59 7.93
C TYR A 557 -21.24 5.92 9.31
N LEU A 558 -20.66 6.96 9.91
CA LEU A 558 -20.99 7.47 11.23
C LEU A 558 -21.93 8.66 11.07
N ARG A 559 -23.17 8.52 11.55
CA ARG A 559 -24.19 9.58 11.51
C ARG A 559 -24.68 9.88 12.90
N CYS A 560 -24.63 11.16 13.27
CA CYS A 560 -25.01 11.62 14.60
C CYS A 560 -25.39 13.10 14.50
N PRO A 561 -26.66 13.49 14.70
CA PRO A 561 -27.04 14.90 14.63
C PRO A 561 -26.52 15.68 15.83
N GLY A 562 -26.20 15.03 16.95
CA GLY A 562 -25.72 15.65 18.18
C GLY A 562 -24.22 15.98 18.21
N VAL A 563 -23.48 15.40 19.16
CA VAL A 563 -22.03 15.60 19.36
C VAL A 563 -21.27 14.28 19.56
N ASP A 564 -19.96 14.35 19.38
CA ASP A 564 -18.98 13.31 19.74
C ASP A 564 -19.26 11.95 19.07
N PHE A 565 -19.38 11.95 17.75
CA PHE A 565 -19.89 10.83 16.95
C PHE A 565 -18.96 9.63 17.04
N LEU A 566 -17.65 9.91 17.03
CA LEU A 566 -16.59 8.98 17.39
C LEU A 566 -15.94 9.52 18.67
N CYS A 567 -16.07 8.75 19.75
CA CYS A 567 -15.67 9.12 21.10
C CYS A 567 -14.83 8.00 21.76
N PRO A 568 -13.57 7.78 21.33
CA PRO A 568 -12.70 6.75 21.87
C PRO A 568 -11.86 7.24 23.05
N ARG A 569 -11.67 6.37 24.05
CA ARG A 569 -10.68 6.53 25.12
C ARG A 569 -9.50 5.56 24.92
N GLY A 570 -8.31 6.08 24.67
CA GLY A 570 -7.09 5.31 24.41
C GLY A 570 -6.50 5.56 23.03
N TRP A 571 -6.24 4.49 22.28
CA TRP A 571 -5.75 4.55 20.91
C TRP A 571 -6.87 4.23 19.92
N CYS A 572 -6.99 5.00 18.85
CA CYS A 572 -7.96 4.74 17.80
C CYS A 572 -7.38 5.03 16.43
N TYR A 573 -7.54 4.10 15.49
CA TYR A 573 -7.25 4.30 14.07
C TYR A 573 -8.55 4.15 13.27
N ALA A 574 -8.92 5.17 12.52
CA ALA A 574 -10.07 5.16 11.61
C ALA A 574 -9.62 5.46 10.17
N THR A 575 -10.10 4.71 9.18
CA THR A 575 -9.77 4.94 7.77
C THR A 575 -10.95 4.76 6.84
N ARG A 576 -11.04 5.55 5.77
CA ARG A 576 -12.13 5.49 4.78
C ARG A 576 -13.53 5.61 5.42
N CYS A 577 -13.64 6.39 6.49
CA CYS A 577 -14.91 6.63 7.16
C CYS A 577 -15.61 7.87 6.58
N HIS A 578 -16.93 7.87 6.60
CA HIS A 578 -17.77 9.03 6.32
C HIS A 578 -18.45 9.48 7.61
N PHE A 579 -18.23 10.72 8.02
CA PHE A 579 -18.82 11.35 9.19
C PHE A 579 -19.86 12.36 8.73
N TYR A 580 -21.11 12.21 9.19
CA TYR A 580 -22.20 13.12 8.84
C TYR A 580 -22.93 13.64 10.08
N GLY A 581 -22.79 14.94 10.31
CA GLY A 581 -23.35 15.64 11.48
C GLY A 581 -24.49 16.61 11.17
N ASP A 582 -25.09 17.15 12.23
CA ASP A 582 -26.07 18.25 12.12
C ASP A 582 -26.04 19.19 13.35
N SER A 583 -24.89 19.33 14.04
CA SER A 583 -24.81 20.17 15.25
C SER A 583 -23.37 20.54 15.67
N ARG A 584 -22.93 20.23 16.90
CA ARG A 584 -21.80 20.98 17.53
C ARG A 584 -20.42 20.48 17.13
N ALA A 585 -20.08 19.21 17.36
CA ALA A 585 -18.72 18.69 17.12
C ALA A 585 -18.73 17.20 16.75
N MET A 586 -17.96 16.80 15.73
CA MET A 586 -18.02 15.43 15.19
C MET A 586 -17.12 14.43 15.90
N ILE A 587 -15.87 14.80 16.21
CA ILE A 587 -14.90 13.89 16.83
C ILE A 587 -14.47 14.40 18.20
N TRP A 588 -14.24 13.44 19.09
CA TRP A 588 -13.72 13.66 20.43
C TRP A 588 -12.67 12.60 20.75
N HIS A 589 -11.79 12.87 21.71
CA HIS A 589 -10.79 11.91 22.13
C HIS A 589 -10.43 12.09 23.61
N ASP A 590 -10.03 10.98 24.23
CA ASP A 590 -9.42 10.94 25.54
C ASP A 590 -8.16 10.08 25.48
N GLY A 591 -7.02 10.75 25.50
CA GLY A 591 -5.69 10.15 25.54
C GLY A 591 -5.03 10.30 26.91
N ARG A 592 -5.79 10.45 28.00
CA ARG A 592 -5.20 10.70 29.32
C ARG A 592 -4.28 9.56 29.79
N GLY A 593 -3.28 9.93 30.59
CA GLY A 593 -2.37 8.98 31.24
C GLY A 593 -1.20 8.46 30.40
N ASP A 594 -1.22 8.62 29.06
CA ASP A 594 -0.07 8.30 28.20
C ASP A 594 -0.02 9.27 27.01
N LYS A 595 1.09 10.02 26.91
CA LYS A 595 1.34 10.99 25.84
C LYS A 595 1.19 10.39 24.43
N ASN A 596 1.39 9.09 24.27
CA ASN A 596 1.32 8.43 22.98
C ASN A 596 -0.07 7.93 22.58
N LYS A 597 -1.09 8.08 23.43
CA LYS A 597 -2.49 7.81 23.06
C LYS A 597 -2.97 8.85 22.05
N LYS A 598 -3.56 8.36 20.96
CA LYS A 598 -3.88 9.18 19.79
C LYS A 598 -5.11 8.66 19.04
N LEU A 599 -5.89 9.59 18.53
CA LEU A 599 -6.92 9.37 17.53
C LEU A 599 -6.34 9.74 16.15
N VAL A 600 -6.24 8.74 15.29
CA VAL A 600 -5.72 8.87 13.93
C VAL A 600 -6.86 8.59 12.95
N ILE A 601 -7.17 9.53 12.08
CA ILE A 601 -8.19 9.40 11.04
C ILE A 601 -7.54 9.64 9.69
N THR A 602 -7.67 8.68 8.77
CA THR A 602 -7.06 8.79 7.44
C THR A 602 -8.08 8.58 6.33
N ASN A 603 -7.85 9.17 5.16
CA ASN A 603 -8.65 8.96 3.94
C ASN A 603 -10.18 9.05 4.16
N SER A 604 -10.62 9.90 5.08
CA SER A 604 -12.01 9.97 5.54
C SER A 604 -12.67 11.28 5.13
N SER A 605 -13.99 11.33 5.14
CA SER A 605 -14.76 12.53 4.79
C SER A 605 -15.64 13.01 5.93
N PHE A 606 -15.76 14.32 6.08
CA PHE A 606 -16.59 15.00 7.05
C PHE A 606 -17.56 15.92 6.33
N ASP A 607 -18.84 15.75 6.62
CA ASP A 607 -19.90 16.61 6.12
C ASP A 607 -20.93 16.86 7.23
N ALA A 608 -21.72 17.92 7.06
CA ALA A 608 -22.79 18.24 7.98
C ALA A 608 -23.95 18.87 7.24
N LYS A 609 -25.16 18.65 7.77
CA LYS A 609 -26.37 19.31 7.28
C LYS A 609 -26.38 20.81 7.64
N THR A 610 -25.92 21.16 8.84
CA THR A 610 -25.75 22.54 9.31
C THR A 610 -24.30 22.78 9.76
N PRO A 611 -23.82 24.05 9.81
CA PRO A 611 -22.45 24.35 10.19
C PRO A 611 -22.01 23.68 11.50
N THR A 612 -21.05 22.76 11.43
CA THR A 612 -20.63 21.89 12.54
C THR A 612 -19.11 21.94 12.73
N LEU A 613 -18.62 21.97 13.98
CA LEU A 613 -17.17 21.93 14.25
C LEU A 613 -16.61 20.54 13.97
N LEU A 614 -15.36 20.48 13.48
CA LEU A 614 -14.69 19.20 13.22
C LEU A 614 -14.65 18.34 14.49
N GLY A 615 -14.19 18.91 15.60
CA GLY A 615 -14.06 18.16 16.84
C GLY A 615 -13.76 19.03 18.05
N ARG A 616 -13.74 18.39 19.22
CA ARG A 616 -13.47 19.04 20.50
C ARG A 616 -12.71 18.11 21.45
N TYR A 617 -12.16 18.66 22.52
CA TYR A 617 -11.51 17.89 23.60
C TYR A 617 -11.77 18.54 24.96
N HIS A 618 -11.71 17.75 26.03
CA HIS A 618 -11.63 18.28 27.40
C HIS A 618 -10.72 17.45 28.32
N HIS A 619 -10.22 16.32 27.82
CA HIS A 619 -9.10 15.58 28.38
C HIS A 619 -7.87 15.73 27.48
N ASP A 620 -6.70 15.40 28.01
CA ASP A 620 -5.48 15.29 27.20
C ASP A 620 -5.73 14.47 25.94
N SER A 621 -5.34 15.02 24.79
CA SER A 621 -5.69 14.45 23.49
C SER A 621 -4.56 14.59 22.48
N GLN A 622 -4.62 13.79 21.42
CA GLN A 622 -3.71 13.88 20.29
C GLN A 622 -4.45 13.42 19.04
N PHE A 623 -4.55 14.30 18.05
CA PHE A 623 -5.29 14.04 16.81
C PHE A 623 -4.35 14.06 15.61
N TYR A 624 -4.51 13.09 14.71
CA TYR A 624 -3.90 13.10 13.38
C TYR A 624 -4.99 12.93 12.33
N LEU A 625 -5.07 13.85 11.38
CA LEU A 625 -5.96 13.78 10.23
C LEU A 625 -5.14 13.80 8.94
N ILE A 626 -5.20 12.71 8.17
CA ILE A 626 -4.34 12.49 7.00
C ILE A 626 -5.22 12.24 5.77
N LYS A 627 -5.09 13.08 4.74
CA LYS A 627 -5.87 12.97 3.50
C LYS A 627 -7.39 12.94 3.76
N CYS A 628 -7.84 13.75 4.72
CA CYS A 628 -9.26 13.90 5.02
C CYS A 628 -9.89 15.03 4.20
N LYS A 629 -11.16 14.86 3.83
CA LYS A 629 -11.93 15.86 3.08
C LYS A 629 -13.06 16.40 3.94
N MET A 630 -13.24 17.71 3.94
CA MET A 630 -14.31 18.39 4.66
C MET A 630 -15.18 19.17 3.68
N SER A 631 -16.50 19.06 3.83
CA SER A 631 -17.42 19.93 3.09
C SER A 631 -17.37 21.36 3.62
N LYS A 632 -18.02 22.28 2.89
CA LYS A 632 -18.17 23.68 3.32
C LYS A 632 -18.94 23.85 4.64
N ASN A 633 -19.70 22.84 5.05
CA ASN A 633 -20.50 22.85 6.27
C ASN A 633 -19.70 22.42 7.51
N VAL A 634 -18.48 21.91 7.34
CA VAL A 634 -17.54 21.85 8.46
C VAL A 634 -17.05 23.27 8.71
N LEU A 635 -17.17 23.76 9.94
CA LEU A 635 -16.78 25.12 10.31
C LEU A 635 -15.26 25.32 10.15
N ASP A 636 -14.88 26.54 9.75
CA ASP A 636 -13.48 26.93 9.56
C ASP A 636 -12.79 27.19 10.91
N GLY A 637 -12.50 26.11 11.65
CA GLY A 637 -11.89 26.20 12.97
C GLY A 637 -11.25 24.88 13.41
N ASN A 638 -10.13 25.01 14.11
CA ASN A 638 -9.40 23.86 14.66
C ASN A 638 -10.21 23.14 15.75
N ILE A 639 -9.80 21.92 16.07
CA ILE A 639 -10.27 21.18 17.25
C ILE A 639 -9.97 22.01 18.50
N HIS A 640 -10.98 22.25 19.33
CA HIS A 640 -10.94 23.23 20.43
C HIS A 640 -11.40 22.62 21.76
N TYR A 641 -11.12 23.31 22.86
CA TYR A 641 -11.54 22.87 24.19
C TYR A 641 -13.07 22.97 24.31
N ALA A 642 -13.72 21.93 24.82
CA ALA A 642 -15.17 21.75 24.73
C ALA A 642 -16.00 22.77 25.54
N TYR A 643 -15.37 23.52 26.46
CA TYR A 643 -16.03 24.45 27.38
C TYR A 643 -15.31 25.80 27.38
N SER A 644 -16.07 26.90 27.35
CA SER A 644 -15.52 28.26 27.44
C SER A 644 -15.49 28.80 28.88
N ASP A 645 -16.30 28.22 29.77
CA ASP A 645 -16.58 28.69 31.12
C ASP A 645 -15.81 27.93 32.21
N LYS A 646 -15.19 26.80 31.87
CA LYS A 646 -14.52 25.91 32.83
C LYS A 646 -13.47 25.03 32.18
N VAL A 647 -12.54 24.57 33.01
CA VAL A 647 -11.59 23.51 32.69
C VAL A 647 -11.96 22.31 33.54
N LEU A 648 -12.37 21.21 32.92
CA LEU A 648 -12.80 19.99 33.62
C LEU A 648 -11.61 19.15 34.10
N ASP A 649 -10.58 19.03 33.27
CA ASP A 649 -9.39 18.23 33.56
C ASP A 649 -8.11 18.96 33.11
N PRO A 650 -6.97 18.72 33.79
CA PRO A 650 -5.68 19.20 33.33
C PRO A 650 -5.29 18.51 32.01
N CYS A 651 -4.79 19.30 31.05
CA CYS A 651 -4.20 18.81 29.80
C CYS A 651 -2.69 19.13 29.76
N PRO A 652 -1.84 18.45 30.55
CA PRO A 652 -0.41 18.74 30.70
C PRO A 652 0.41 18.78 29.40
N TRP A 653 -0.07 18.17 28.31
CA TRP A 653 0.63 18.24 27.02
C TRP A 653 0.02 19.20 26.01
N GLY A 654 -0.99 19.97 26.41
CA GLY A 654 -1.65 20.97 25.58
C GLY A 654 -2.39 20.40 24.37
N LEU A 655 -2.78 21.30 23.46
CA LEU A 655 -3.42 20.93 22.20
C LEU A 655 -2.40 20.31 21.24
N ARG A 656 -2.67 19.08 20.80
CA ARG A 656 -1.86 18.37 19.79
C ARG A 656 -2.74 17.91 18.64
N THR A 657 -2.71 18.66 17.55
CA THR A 657 -3.49 18.39 16.34
C THR A 657 -2.58 18.47 15.13
N TYR A 658 -2.59 17.41 14.33
CA TYR A 658 -1.72 17.29 13.17
C TYR A 658 -2.50 16.96 11.91
N TYR A 659 -2.21 17.68 10.84
CA TYR A 659 -2.89 17.61 9.56
C TYR A 659 -1.87 17.34 8.44
N TYR A 660 -2.30 16.56 7.44
CA TYR A 660 -1.56 16.40 6.19
C TYR A 660 -2.47 16.13 5.00
N GLY A 661 -2.36 16.96 3.97
CA GLY A 661 -3.16 16.88 2.76
C GLY A 661 -4.67 16.87 3.03
N CYS A 662 -5.11 17.56 4.09
CA CYS A 662 -6.53 17.75 4.35
C CYS A 662 -7.07 18.90 3.51
N THR A 663 -8.32 18.79 3.08
CA THR A 663 -8.97 19.82 2.26
C THR A 663 -10.34 20.17 2.80
N ARG A 664 -10.74 21.43 2.63
CA ARG A 664 -12.07 21.93 2.95
C ARG A 664 -12.65 22.66 1.76
N GLU A 665 -13.87 22.30 1.35
CA GLU A 665 -14.58 23.03 0.29
C GLU A 665 -14.77 24.50 0.70
N GLY A 666 -14.44 25.42 -0.21
CA GLY A 666 -14.44 26.85 0.09
C GLY A 666 -13.19 27.37 0.81
N GLY A 667 -12.17 26.53 1.03
CA GLY A 667 -10.90 26.92 1.65
C GLY A 667 -10.89 26.89 3.18
N HIS A 668 -9.76 27.24 3.79
CA HIS A 668 -9.60 27.32 5.25
C HIS A 668 -8.65 28.46 5.64
N SER A 669 -8.81 29.00 6.86
CA SER A 669 -7.98 30.09 7.43
C SER A 669 -6.55 29.70 7.83
N GLY A 670 -6.08 28.54 7.36
CA GLY A 670 -4.74 27.99 7.66
C GLY A 670 -4.68 26.96 8.80
N TRP A 671 -5.78 26.70 9.51
CA TRP A 671 -5.80 25.70 10.60
C TRP A 671 -5.64 24.24 10.12
N LEU A 672 -5.91 23.97 8.83
CA LEU A 672 -5.69 22.67 8.17
C LEU A 672 -4.33 22.54 7.46
N ASN A 673 -3.42 23.52 7.61
CA ASN A 673 -2.12 23.47 6.97
C ASN A 673 -1.33 22.22 7.38
N ASP A 674 -0.57 21.66 6.43
CA ASP A 674 0.30 20.52 6.68
C ASP A 674 1.32 20.85 7.79
N ASN A 675 1.19 20.18 8.93
CA ASN A 675 2.03 20.41 10.11
C ASN A 675 2.56 19.09 10.73
N LEU A 676 2.48 17.96 10.02
CA LEU A 676 3.03 16.66 10.51
C LEU A 676 4.49 16.73 10.97
N LYS A 677 5.30 17.59 10.35
CA LYS A 677 6.70 17.83 10.74
C LYS A 677 6.87 18.39 12.16
N GLU A 678 5.81 18.96 12.72
CA GLU A 678 5.77 19.51 14.09
C GLU A 678 5.36 18.44 15.11
N ALA A 679 4.88 17.29 14.65
CA ALA A 679 4.62 16.16 15.53
C ALA A 679 5.92 15.57 16.06
N GLU A 680 5.83 14.97 17.24
CA GLU A 680 6.96 14.26 17.84
C GLU A 680 7.45 13.13 16.90
N ASN A 681 8.76 13.11 16.62
CA ASN A 681 9.42 12.25 15.63
C ASN A 681 9.08 12.53 14.15
N ALA A 682 8.31 13.58 13.84
CA ALA A 682 8.00 14.05 12.49
C ALA A 682 7.67 12.89 11.51
N PRO A 683 6.64 12.07 11.78
CA PRO A 683 6.32 10.93 10.95
C PRO A 683 5.95 11.39 9.54
N GLU A 684 6.53 10.72 8.55
CA GLU A 684 6.08 10.81 7.17
C GLU A 684 4.63 10.32 7.08
N PHE A 685 3.81 10.96 6.24
CA PHE A 685 2.37 10.66 6.18
C PHE A 685 2.06 9.19 5.87
N TYR A 686 2.90 8.53 5.07
CA TYR A 686 2.78 7.11 4.75
C TYR A 686 3.24 6.17 5.88
N GLY A 687 3.93 6.71 6.90
CA GLY A 687 4.30 6.01 8.14
C GLY A 687 3.19 6.01 9.19
N VAL A 688 2.15 6.85 9.03
CA VAL A 688 0.99 6.94 9.92
C VAL A 688 0.03 5.77 9.67
N THR A 689 0.44 4.58 10.11
CA THR A 689 -0.28 3.31 9.96
C THR A 689 -1.08 2.94 11.22
N ALA A 690 -1.96 1.95 11.12
CA ALA A 690 -2.64 1.36 12.28
C ALA A 690 -1.62 0.87 13.32
N LYS A 691 -0.63 0.08 12.91
CA LYS A 691 0.42 -0.42 13.80
C LYS A 691 1.22 0.69 14.47
N TRP A 692 1.55 1.78 13.75
CA TRP A 692 2.19 2.96 14.33
C TRP A 692 1.27 3.66 15.35
N THR A 693 -0.02 3.74 15.06
CA THR A 693 -1.03 4.33 15.94
C THR A 693 -1.04 3.63 17.29
N PHE A 694 -0.97 2.30 17.30
CA PHE A 694 -0.94 1.48 18.52
C PHE A 694 0.46 1.26 19.09
N ASN A 695 1.48 2.03 18.66
CA ASN A 695 2.89 1.88 19.06
C ASN A 695 3.41 0.43 18.93
N GLY A 696 2.97 -0.30 17.90
CA GLY A 696 3.32 -1.69 17.66
C GLY A 696 2.68 -2.69 18.63
N LYS A 697 1.85 -2.26 19.59
CA LYS A 697 1.20 -3.14 20.58
C LYS A 697 0.09 -4.01 20.00
N TRP A 698 -0.47 -3.62 18.86
CA TRP A 698 -1.57 -4.33 18.20
C TRP A 698 -1.51 -4.17 16.68
N ASP A 699 -1.82 -5.24 15.96
CA ASP A 699 -1.90 -5.29 14.49
C ASP A 699 -3.32 -5.74 14.08
N PRO A 700 -4.30 -4.81 14.08
CA PRO A 700 -5.69 -5.14 13.74
C PRO A 700 -5.84 -5.60 12.29
N GLU A 701 -5.00 -5.09 11.39
CA GLU A 701 -5.08 -5.42 9.97
C GLU A 701 -4.67 -6.88 9.72
N GLN A 702 -3.75 -7.45 10.52
CA GLN A 702 -3.49 -8.89 10.49
C GLN A 702 -4.74 -9.69 10.87
N ARG A 703 -5.41 -9.33 11.95
CA ARG A 703 -6.63 -10.02 12.40
C ARG A 703 -7.75 -9.92 11.36
N ILE A 704 -7.87 -8.79 10.67
CA ILE A 704 -8.83 -8.60 9.58
C ILE A 704 -8.48 -9.51 8.38
N ARG A 705 -7.21 -9.62 8.01
CA ARG A 705 -6.77 -10.55 6.96
C ARG A 705 -7.06 -12.02 7.32
N ASP A 706 -6.82 -12.41 8.57
CA ASP A 706 -7.07 -13.78 9.05
C ASP A 706 -8.57 -14.14 9.03
N LEU A 707 -9.45 -13.14 9.13
CA LEU A 707 -10.90 -13.29 9.11
C LEU A 707 -11.53 -12.89 7.77
N TRP A 708 -10.74 -12.54 6.75
CA TRP A 708 -11.25 -11.94 5.51
C TRP A 708 -12.32 -12.78 4.82
N ASN A 709 -12.23 -14.11 4.94
CA ASN A 709 -13.19 -15.04 4.35
C ASN A 709 -14.60 -14.99 5.00
N VAL A 710 -14.73 -14.43 6.20
CA VAL A 710 -16.01 -14.30 6.90
C VAL A 710 -16.46 -12.86 7.11
N LEU A 711 -15.56 -11.89 6.96
CA LEU A 711 -15.94 -10.48 7.06
C LEU A 711 -16.72 -10.07 5.81
N ALA A 712 -17.86 -9.41 6.04
CA ALA A 712 -18.69 -8.89 4.96
C ALA A 712 -18.06 -7.60 4.46
N TYR A 713 -17.22 -7.70 3.44
CA TYR A 713 -16.68 -6.57 2.66
C TYR A 713 -17.21 -6.58 1.24
#